data_AF-A0A927GCZ4-F1
#
_entry.id   AF-A0A927GCZ4-F1
#
_cell.length_a   1.000
_cell.length_b   1.000
_cell.length_c   1.000
_cell.angle_alpha   90.00
_cell.angle_beta   90.00
_cell.angle_gamma   90.00
#
_symmetry.space_group_name_H-M   'P 1'
#
loop_
_entity.id
_entity.type
_entity.pdbx_description
1 polymer ?
#
loop_
_entity_poly.entity_id
_entity_poly.type
_entity_poly.pdbx_seq_one_letter_code
_entity_poly.pdbx_strand_id
1 'polypeptide(L)'
;METNTPSIIALNCSAATFSATATSGASYTAKASVPYTGGNGMVYAEGTAVTPSGVTGLTATLSAGTLSNGNGTASFAITGTPASAGTASFSISLGGQACALALPVAVSKASMSTLVCTAAPANGTIGVTYSGTATMAYTGGNGGTYDLSTATSTGVEGLTATVAAGTLANGSGTLVYTISGTPTSAGTATFALSLGGQSCTVTVTIAASGTATAAKDTVVIVYGGTTASVSNAFQDAGVSVAVSGADVTVTSTNTTKEIVYALSGISPKGSFKIYSQYKYNITLKGLSLTNSAGPAINSQSSKKGTINVVNGTTNTLVDGVTYTTSTEDQKGTFFSEGQLSFMGAGTLNVTGNNKHGIVSDDYIYVSEATINVKSAAKDGIHASDYFAMDNGTVTVTASDDGIEAEEGYIALNGGALTVNSVDDGITASYEGTDATITPYVLIKGGTINVATTGDKGNAIKSEGYTTITTNNPVTLAVSGKGAKGIKTTGDFTLNAGTIKITTSGAAYYVTADADIAAPAGINCDKNLAIKGGTLTITSTGAGGKGITVDGTATISGGNTTISATGAKYTYSSALTSEAKGFKSDGDFTMTNGELNIAATDDGLKSEKSITISNGTLNVTKSYEGLEAPTITIAGGVSNITATNDGINCSYGTVSGGTESNDGSNLFINGGIVIVTGSDAIDSNGNITIKGGTTIVCGPTNQPEEGIDYNGTFLVNGGTLISAGSNANMTKAMASTSTQVGMYLKSSTQLATTSILHIENASGTEMVTFKPKNAVYYFHFSTPNLAKGTQYKIYFGGSYTGGSFVGGSSGWGLYTGGTYSNSGATLKASPTTSATSTVNTLSL
;
A
#
# COMPACT_ATOMS: atom_id res chain seq x y z
N MET A 1 38.11 11.01 -94.21
CA MET A 1 37.29 12.09 -93.60
C MET A 1 36.37 11.41 -92.62
N GLU A 2 36.52 11.81 -91.36
CA GLU A 2 35.92 11.20 -90.17
C GLU A 2 34.40 11.18 -90.27
N THR A 3 33.79 10.06 -89.89
CA THR A 3 32.35 10.02 -89.63
C THR A 3 32.10 10.88 -88.39
N ASN A 4 31.73 12.13 -88.58
CA ASN A 4 31.30 13.02 -87.50
C ASN A 4 30.10 12.37 -86.77
N THR A 5 30.33 11.73 -85.64
CA THR A 5 29.27 11.21 -84.78
C THR A 5 28.78 12.32 -83.86
N PRO A 6 27.51 12.31 -83.43
CA PRO A 6 27.03 13.26 -82.43
C PRO A 6 27.87 13.14 -81.15
N SER A 7 28.43 14.26 -80.68
CA SER A 7 29.25 14.29 -79.46
C SER A 7 28.93 15.52 -78.61
N ILE A 8 29.01 15.35 -77.29
CA ILE A 8 28.85 16.40 -76.28
C ILE A 8 29.97 16.31 -75.23
N ILE A 9 30.27 17.42 -74.55
CA ILE A 9 31.28 17.47 -73.48
C ILE A 9 30.71 16.94 -72.17
N ALA A 10 29.49 17.33 -71.81
CA ALA A 10 28.83 16.87 -70.58
C ALA A 10 27.31 16.79 -70.73
N LEU A 11 26.69 15.83 -70.05
CA LEU A 11 25.25 15.68 -69.91
C LEU A 11 24.85 15.89 -68.44
N ASN A 12 24.00 16.87 -68.15
CA ASN A 12 23.70 17.29 -66.78
C ASN A 12 22.29 16.85 -66.34
N CYS A 13 22.17 15.61 -65.86
CA CYS A 13 20.92 15.08 -65.32
C CYS A 13 20.44 15.79 -64.04
N SER A 14 21.35 16.38 -63.25
CA SER A 14 20.97 17.06 -61.99
C SER A 14 20.21 18.37 -62.23
N ALA A 15 20.38 18.99 -63.40
CA ALA A 15 19.67 20.19 -63.83
C ALA A 15 18.46 19.87 -64.74
N ALA A 16 18.05 18.60 -64.82
CA ALA A 16 16.92 18.21 -65.64
C ALA A 16 15.60 18.76 -65.08
N THR A 17 14.70 19.15 -65.99
CA THR A 17 13.33 19.58 -65.63
C THR A 17 12.31 18.61 -66.21
N PHE A 18 11.24 18.36 -65.47
CA PHE A 18 10.13 17.51 -65.88
C PHE A 18 8.87 18.35 -66.10
N SER A 19 8.14 18.05 -67.17
CA SER A 19 6.93 18.81 -67.54
C SER A 19 5.67 18.43 -66.75
N ALA A 20 5.70 17.35 -65.97
CA ALA A 20 4.63 16.95 -65.08
C ALA A 20 5.21 16.23 -63.84
N THR A 21 4.40 16.12 -62.78
CA THR A 21 4.75 15.34 -61.58
C THR A 21 4.26 13.90 -61.74
N ALA A 22 5.11 12.93 -61.41
CA ALA A 22 4.72 11.52 -61.39
C ALA A 22 4.08 11.16 -60.05
N THR A 23 3.00 10.36 -60.07
CA THR A 23 2.34 9.83 -58.87
C THR A 23 2.21 8.32 -59.00
N SER A 24 2.50 7.57 -57.94
CA SER A 24 2.43 6.11 -57.94
C SER A 24 1.05 5.60 -58.37
N GLY A 25 1.00 4.63 -59.28
CA GLY A 25 -0.23 4.02 -59.79
C GLY A 25 -0.99 4.87 -60.83
N ALA A 26 -0.55 6.10 -61.13
CA ALA A 26 -1.16 6.93 -62.17
C ALA A 26 -0.36 6.87 -63.47
N SER A 27 -1.06 6.78 -64.61
CA SER A 27 -0.39 6.90 -65.92
C SER A 27 0.34 8.23 -66.01
N TYR A 28 1.62 8.16 -66.36
CA TYR A 28 2.52 9.28 -66.45
C TYR A 28 3.08 9.34 -67.86
N THR A 29 2.89 10.49 -68.52
CA THR A 29 3.49 10.81 -69.81
C THR A 29 4.00 12.24 -69.72
N ALA A 30 5.32 12.41 -69.79
CA ALA A 30 5.94 13.72 -69.67
C ALA A 30 7.25 13.79 -70.45
N LYS A 31 7.67 15.01 -70.76
CA LYS A 31 9.01 15.31 -71.26
C LYS A 31 9.94 15.65 -70.10
N ALA A 32 11.11 15.03 -70.09
CA ALA A 32 12.28 15.44 -69.33
C ALA A 32 13.26 16.19 -70.25
N SER A 33 13.62 17.41 -69.86
CA SER A 33 14.56 18.26 -70.57
C SER A 33 15.90 18.22 -69.86
N VAL A 34 16.91 17.59 -70.48
CA VAL A 34 18.24 17.35 -69.89
C VAL A 34 19.28 18.24 -70.57
N PRO A 35 19.86 19.24 -69.88
CA PRO A 35 20.88 20.10 -70.44
C PRO A 35 22.17 19.35 -70.79
N TYR A 36 22.83 19.75 -71.88
CA TYR A 36 24.20 19.32 -72.23
C TYR A 36 25.07 20.50 -72.64
N THR A 37 26.39 20.32 -72.59
CA THR A 37 27.38 21.31 -73.03
C THR A 37 28.23 20.81 -74.20
N GLY A 38 28.70 21.72 -75.05
CA GLY A 38 29.67 21.43 -76.11
C GLY A 38 29.21 20.47 -77.19
N GLY A 39 27.94 20.53 -77.60
CA GLY A 39 27.43 19.79 -78.75
C GLY A 39 28.06 20.24 -80.07
N ASN A 40 28.16 19.33 -81.03
CA ASN A 40 28.89 19.52 -82.28
C ASN A 40 28.00 19.77 -83.52
N GLY A 41 26.73 20.14 -83.34
CA GLY A 41 25.83 20.45 -84.47
C GLY A 41 25.18 19.25 -85.18
N MET A 42 25.53 18.02 -84.80
CA MET A 42 25.13 16.80 -85.54
C MET A 42 23.74 16.28 -85.15
N VAL A 43 23.07 15.64 -86.11
CA VAL A 43 21.78 14.96 -85.89
C VAL A 43 22.00 13.63 -85.16
N TYR A 44 21.21 13.37 -84.13
CA TYR A 44 21.13 12.10 -83.42
C TYR A 44 19.74 11.49 -83.58
N ALA A 45 19.71 10.17 -83.76
CA ALA A 45 18.47 9.41 -83.87
C ALA A 45 17.78 9.26 -82.50
N GLU A 46 16.54 8.79 -82.54
CA GLU A 46 15.81 8.40 -81.33
C GLU A 46 16.57 7.29 -80.59
N GLY A 47 16.64 7.39 -79.27
CA GLY A 47 17.30 6.39 -78.44
C GLY A 47 16.41 5.18 -78.20
N THR A 48 17.00 4.12 -77.67
CA THR A 48 16.24 2.98 -77.15
C THR A 48 15.59 3.34 -75.81
N ALA A 49 14.46 2.70 -75.50
CA ALA A 49 13.76 2.91 -74.23
C ALA A 49 14.60 2.39 -73.05
N VAL A 50 14.76 3.22 -72.02
CA VAL A 50 15.49 2.91 -70.78
C VAL A 50 14.49 2.72 -69.65
N THR A 51 14.59 1.60 -68.93
CA THR A 51 13.84 1.38 -67.69
C THR A 51 14.63 1.90 -66.47
N PRO A 52 13.95 2.47 -65.46
CA PRO A 52 14.61 3.02 -64.28
C PRO A 52 14.93 1.93 -63.25
N SER A 53 15.90 2.24 -62.38
CA SER A 53 16.06 1.60 -61.08
C SER A 53 15.24 2.34 -60.01
N GLY A 54 14.89 1.67 -58.91
CA GLY A 54 14.10 2.23 -57.81
C GLY A 54 12.59 2.04 -57.99
N VAL A 55 11.95 2.86 -58.83
CA VAL A 55 10.51 2.78 -59.12
C VAL A 55 10.28 2.20 -60.51
N THR A 56 9.70 0.99 -60.58
CA THR A 56 9.42 0.29 -61.85
C THR A 56 8.17 0.81 -62.55
N GLY A 57 7.96 0.41 -63.82
CA GLY A 57 6.74 0.72 -64.58
C GLY A 57 6.80 1.98 -65.46
N LEU A 58 7.95 2.67 -65.48
CA LEU A 58 8.23 3.79 -66.38
C LEU A 58 9.31 3.42 -67.41
N THR A 59 9.33 4.13 -68.52
CA THR A 59 10.37 4.07 -69.55
C THR A 59 10.71 5.47 -70.04
N ALA A 60 12.00 5.78 -70.18
CA ALA A 60 12.50 7.03 -70.76
C ALA A 60 13.14 6.77 -72.12
N THR A 61 12.73 7.51 -73.16
CA THR A 61 13.24 7.38 -74.53
C THR A 61 13.76 8.73 -75.01
N LEU A 62 15.01 8.79 -75.46
CA LEU A 62 15.59 9.99 -76.07
C LEU A 62 14.87 10.31 -77.38
N SER A 63 14.28 11.49 -77.52
CA SER A 63 13.67 11.94 -78.78
C SER A 63 14.75 12.28 -79.81
N ALA A 64 14.58 11.89 -81.08
CA ALA A 64 15.49 12.28 -82.16
C ALA A 64 15.63 13.81 -82.26
N GLY A 65 16.82 14.30 -82.61
CA GLY A 65 17.06 15.73 -82.70
C GLY A 65 18.43 16.09 -83.26
N THR A 66 18.76 17.37 -83.22
CA THR A 66 20.06 17.90 -83.64
C THR A 66 20.75 18.53 -82.45
N LEU A 67 22.02 18.18 -82.21
CA LEU A 67 22.82 18.86 -81.20
C LEU A 67 23.01 20.32 -81.60
N SER A 68 22.87 21.25 -80.66
CA SER A 68 23.29 22.64 -80.87
C SER A 68 24.81 22.70 -80.95
N ASN A 69 25.35 23.67 -81.70
CA ASN A 69 26.78 23.94 -81.69
C ASN A 69 27.10 24.73 -80.41
N GLY A 70 27.58 24.05 -79.37
CA GLY A 70 27.69 24.59 -78.00
C GLY A 70 26.67 23.96 -77.03
N ASN A 71 26.17 24.74 -76.07
CA ASN A 71 25.25 24.21 -75.05
C ASN A 71 23.84 24.03 -75.62
N GLY A 72 23.13 23.00 -75.16
CA GLY A 72 21.77 22.71 -75.60
C GLY A 72 21.01 21.86 -74.60
N THR A 73 19.85 21.34 -75.01
CA THR A 73 19.01 20.49 -74.17
C THR A 73 18.50 19.31 -74.97
N ALA A 74 18.65 18.12 -74.42
CA ALA A 74 18.11 16.88 -74.94
C ALA A 74 16.73 16.61 -74.35
N SER A 75 15.83 16.07 -75.17
CA SER A 75 14.46 15.77 -74.76
C SER A 75 14.31 14.27 -74.59
N PHE A 76 13.86 13.82 -73.42
CA PHE A 76 13.49 12.43 -73.16
C PHE A 76 11.99 12.37 -72.91
N ALA A 77 11.28 11.52 -73.65
CA ALA A 77 9.89 11.19 -73.37
C ALA A 77 9.87 10.10 -72.31
N ILE A 78 9.28 10.40 -71.14
CA ILE A 78 9.06 9.44 -70.07
C ILE A 78 7.59 9.05 -70.09
N THR A 79 7.31 7.77 -70.25
CA THR A 79 5.96 7.21 -70.27
C THR A 79 5.85 5.98 -69.36
N GLY A 80 4.64 5.65 -68.93
CA GLY A 80 4.35 4.43 -68.17
C GLY A 80 3.47 4.70 -66.94
N THR A 81 3.41 3.74 -66.02
CA THR A 81 2.69 3.89 -64.74
C THR A 81 3.65 3.46 -63.62
N PRO A 82 4.14 4.39 -62.78
CA PRO A 82 5.10 4.04 -61.75
C PRO A 82 4.44 3.15 -60.69
N ALA A 83 5.05 2.01 -60.37
CA ALA A 83 4.44 1.01 -59.49
C ALA A 83 4.44 1.40 -58.00
N SER A 84 5.28 2.34 -57.59
CA SER A 84 5.42 2.81 -56.20
C SER A 84 5.88 4.26 -56.13
N ALA A 85 5.80 4.88 -54.95
CA ALA A 85 6.37 6.19 -54.69
C ALA A 85 7.86 6.08 -54.39
N GLY A 86 8.63 7.15 -54.63
CA GLY A 86 10.09 7.16 -54.46
C GLY A 86 10.78 7.81 -55.65
N THR A 87 12.04 7.45 -55.92
CA THR A 87 12.80 8.04 -57.03
C THR A 87 13.00 7.01 -58.14
N ALA A 88 12.48 7.29 -59.34
CA ALA A 88 12.78 6.53 -60.56
C ALA A 88 14.08 7.05 -61.19
N SER A 89 15.14 6.25 -61.21
CA SER A 89 16.46 6.65 -61.71
C SER A 89 16.80 5.98 -63.03
N PHE A 90 16.80 6.75 -64.13
CA PHE A 90 17.07 6.26 -65.49
C PHE A 90 18.53 6.50 -65.90
N SER A 91 19.25 5.45 -66.29
CA SER A 91 20.61 5.57 -66.84
C SER A 91 20.56 5.96 -68.32
N ILE A 92 20.59 7.25 -68.61
CA ILE A 92 20.46 7.79 -69.99
C ILE A 92 21.83 8.16 -70.58
N SER A 93 21.94 8.10 -71.91
CA SER A 93 23.15 8.49 -72.64
C SER A 93 22.85 9.31 -73.89
N LEU A 94 23.77 10.21 -74.24
CA LEU A 94 23.75 11.01 -75.46
C LEU A 94 25.18 11.46 -75.80
N GLY A 95 25.55 11.39 -77.08
CA GLY A 95 26.79 12.00 -77.58
C GLY A 95 28.08 11.57 -76.87
N GLY A 96 28.17 10.30 -76.45
CA GLY A 96 29.32 9.74 -75.74
C GLY A 96 29.33 9.92 -74.21
N GLN A 97 28.35 10.63 -73.64
CA GLN A 97 28.21 10.84 -72.19
C GLN A 97 26.98 10.09 -71.64
N ALA A 98 27.01 9.74 -70.35
CA ALA A 98 25.89 9.12 -69.65
C ALA A 98 25.69 9.73 -68.26
N CYS A 99 24.44 9.80 -67.79
CA CYS A 99 24.09 10.21 -66.42
C CYS A 99 22.78 9.58 -65.94
N ALA A 100 22.54 9.63 -64.63
CA ALA A 100 21.32 9.11 -64.00
C ALA A 100 20.28 10.23 -63.87
N LEU A 101 19.20 10.14 -64.64
CA LEU A 101 18.06 11.05 -64.58
C LEU A 101 17.11 10.59 -63.46
N ALA A 102 17.02 11.37 -62.39
CA ALA A 102 16.19 11.05 -61.22
C ALA A 102 14.83 11.76 -61.29
N LEU A 103 13.76 11.00 -61.49
CA LEU A 103 12.37 11.47 -61.45
C LEU A 103 11.76 11.14 -60.07
N PRO A 104 11.40 12.14 -59.25
CA PRO A 104 10.62 11.89 -58.03
C PRO A 104 9.17 11.51 -58.37
N VAL A 105 8.68 10.46 -57.72
CA VAL A 105 7.32 9.93 -57.82
C VAL A 105 6.62 10.09 -56.47
N ALA A 106 5.57 10.92 -56.44
CA ALA A 106 4.75 11.15 -55.26
C ALA A 106 3.89 9.94 -54.90
N VAL A 107 3.54 9.80 -53.62
CA VAL A 107 2.60 8.77 -53.15
C VAL A 107 1.17 9.11 -53.56
N SER A 108 0.41 8.12 -54.03
CA SER A 108 -1.02 8.27 -54.29
C SER A 108 -1.81 8.40 -52.99
N LYS A 109 -2.76 9.34 -52.94
CA LYS A 109 -3.82 9.33 -51.90
C LYS A 109 -4.84 8.26 -52.23
N ALA A 110 -5.43 7.66 -51.20
CA ALA A 110 -6.44 6.62 -51.33
C ALA A 110 -7.59 7.06 -52.26
N SER A 111 -7.90 6.25 -53.26
CA SER A 111 -9.12 6.35 -54.07
C SER A 111 -9.68 4.95 -54.33
N MET A 112 -11.01 4.86 -54.48
CA MET A 112 -11.73 3.61 -54.72
C MET A 112 -12.96 3.85 -55.61
N SER A 113 -13.45 2.81 -56.29
CA SER A 113 -14.54 2.92 -57.28
C SER A 113 -15.92 2.62 -56.69
N THR A 114 -16.04 1.62 -55.83
CA THR A 114 -17.32 1.26 -55.18
C THR A 114 -17.11 1.00 -53.70
N LEU A 115 -18.15 1.23 -52.90
CA LEU A 115 -18.11 1.14 -51.45
C LEU A 115 -19.44 0.59 -50.91
N VAL A 116 -19.38 -0.50 -50.15
CA VAL A 116 -20.52 -1.11 -49.44
C VAL A 116 -20.18 -1.22 -47.97
N CYS A 117 -21.09 -0.79 -47.10
CA CYS A 117 -20.84 -0.70 -45.67
C CYS A 117 -21.90 -1.42 -44.85
N THR A 118 -21.47 -2.21 -43.87
CA THR A 118 -22.36 -2.92 -42.95
C THR A 118 -21.84 -2.82 -41.51
N ALA A 119 -22.75 -2.72 -40.54
CA ALA A 119 -22.40 -2.81 -39.11
C ALA A 119 -22.64 -4.22 -38.58
N ALA A 120 -21.76 -4.67 -37.69
CA ALA A 120 -21.93 -5.88 -36.90
C ALA A 120 -21.46 -5.64 -35.45
N PRO A 121 -22.30 -5.89 -34.43
CA PRO A 121 -23.74 -6.19 -34.50
C PRO A 121 -24.54 -5.01 -35.09
N ALA A 122 -25.76 -5.23 -35.58
CA ALA A 122 -26.59 -4.14 -36.15
C ALA A 122 -27.47 -3.44 -35.10
N ASN A 123 -27.51 -3.96 -33.87
CA ASN A 123 -28.43 -3.53 -32.82
C ASN A 123 -27.68 -3.26 -31.52
N GLY A 124 -28.06 -2.19 -30.83
CA GLY A 124 -27.65 -1.84 -29.48
C GLY A 124 -28.86 -1.53 -28.60
N THR A 125 -28.63 -1.28 -27.31
CA THR A 125 -29.67 -0.86 -26.36
C THR A 125 -29.24 0.46 -25.72
N ILE A 126 -30.16 1.40 -25.57
CA ILE A 126 -29.91 2.69 -24.92
C ILE A 126 -29.24 2.49 -23.56
N GLY A 127 -28.19 3.27 -23.28
CA GLY A 127 -27.44 3.23 -22.03
C GLY A 127 -26.48 2.04 -21.87
N VAL A 128 -26.52 1.03 -22.75
CA VAL A 128 -25.58 -0.11 -22.70
C VAL A 128 -24.38 0.17 -23.59
N THR A 129 -23.16 -0.02 -23.08
CA THR A 129 -21.94 0.12 -23.87
C THR A 129 -22.01 -0.73 -25.12
N TYR A 130 -21.89 -0.08 -26.27
CA TYR A 130 -21.89 -0.70 -27.57
C TYR A 130 -20.44 -0.88 -28.05
N SER A 131 -20.10 -2.10 -28.48
CA SER A 131 -18.84 -2.42 -29.14
C SER A 131 -19.14 -3.24 -30.38
N GLY A 132 -18.74 -2.71 -31.53
CA GLY A 132 -19.01 -3.33 -32.82
C GLY A 132 -18.06 -2.82 -33.89
N THR A 133 -18.24 -3.31 -35.11
CA THR A 133 -17.47 -2.86 -36.26
C THR A 133 -18.38 -2.42 -37.39
N ALA A 134 -17.94 -1.42 -38.15
CA ALA A 134 -18.46 -1.11 -39.47
C ALA A 134 -17.44 -1.56 -40.51
N THR A 135 -17.83 -2.53 -41.32
CA THR A 135 -17.00 -3.06 -42.41
C THR A 135 -17.32 -2.31 -43.69
N MET A 136 -16.31 -1.71 -44.30
CA MET A 136 -16.36 -0.99 -45.56
C MET A 136 -15.66 -1.83 -46.63
N ALA A 137 -16.41 -2.64 -47.38
CA ALA A 137 -15.87 -3.37 -48.52
C ALA A 137 -15.81 -2.45 -49.74
N TYR A 138 -14.67 -2.44 -50.44
CA TYR A 138 -14.47 -1.58 -51.60
C TYR A 138 -13.83 -2.34 -52.79
N THR A 139 -14.06 -1.83 -54.00
CA THR A 139 -13.36 -2.26 -55.22
C THR A 139 -12.66 -1.08 -55.91
N GLY A 140 -11.66 -1.36 -56.74
CA GLY A 140 -10.90 -0.33 -57.46
C GLY A 140 -10.00 0.54 -56.58
N GLY A 141 -9.58 0.02 -55.42
CA GLY A 141 -8.55 0.65 -54.59
C GLY A 141 -7.26 0.86 -55.38
N ASN A 142 -6.66 2.03 -55.21
CA ASN A 142 -5.49 2.48 -55.98
C ASN A 142 -4.14 2.34 -55.25
N GLY A 143 -4.10 1.60 -54.13
CA GLY A 143 -2.86 1.45 -53.36
C GLY A 143 -2.47 2.69 -52.56
N GLY A 144 -3.33 3.72 -52.53
CA GLY A 144 -3.01 5.01 -51.92
C GLY A 144 -3.21 5.06 -50.41
N THR A 145 -2.56 6.02 -49.76
CA THR A 145 -2.61 6.21 -48.30
C THR A 145 -3.84 7.04 -47.87
N TYR A 146 -4.37 6.72 -46.69
CA TYR A 146 -5.42 7.46 -46.00
C TYR A 146 -5.05 7.70 -44.54
N ASP A 147 -5.50 8.83 -44.00
CA ASP A 147 -5.24 9.24 -42.62
C ASP A 147 -6.28 8.64 -41.66
N LEU A 148 -6.06 8.78 -40.34
CA LEU A 148 -7.04 8.39 -39.32
C LEU A 148 -8.39 9.06 -39.62
N SER A 149 -9.47 8.28 -39.65
CA SER A 149 -10.82 8.80 -39.89
C SER A 149 -11.75 8.41 -38.76
N THR A 150 -12.57 9.38 -38.32
CA THR A 150 -13.56 9.21 -37.25
C THR A 150 -14.91 9.79 -37.68
N ALA A 151 -15.99 9.18 -37.21
CA ALA A 151 -17.35 9.68 -37.40
C ALA A 151 -18.16 9.46 -36.12
N THR A 152 -18.74 10.52 -35.57
CA THR A 152 -19.70 10.44 -34.47
C THR A 152 -21.09 10.11 -35.00
N SER A 153 -21.88 9.36 -34.22
CA SER A 153 -23.25 9.05 -34.60
C SER A 153 -24.14 10.30 -34.57
N THR A 154 -25.03 10.38 -35.57
CA THR A 154 -26.17 11.31 -35.59
C THR A 154 -27.46 10.54 -35.31
N GLY A 155 -28.50 11.23 -34.82
CA GLY A 155 -29.78 10.61 -34.41
C GLY A 155 -29.78 9.97 -33.02
N VAL A 156 -28.65 9.40 -32.60
CA VAL A 156 -28.38 8.95 -31.23
C VAL A 156 -26.97 9.39 -30.87
N GLU A 157 -26.79 10.13 -29.76
CA GLU A 157 -25.46 10.57 -29.32
C GLU A 157 -24.74 9.49 -28.51
N GLY A 158 -23.41 9.60 -28.41
CA GLY A 158 -22.58 8.78 -27.52
C GLY A 158 -21.87 7.60 -28.17
N LEU A 159 -21.94 7.44 -29.51
CA LEU A 159 -21.18 6.46 -30.26
C LEU A 159 -20.22 7.11 -31.26
N THR A 160 -19.04 6.51 -31.44
CA THR A 160 -18.02 6.97 -32.40
C THR A 160 -17.47 5.78 -33.19
N ALA A 161 -17.37 5.93 -34.51
CA ALA A 161 -16.73 4.99 -35.43
C ALA A 161 -15.33 5.49 -35.80
N THR A 162 -14.30 4.65 -35.70
CA THR A 162 -12.90 5.03 -35.93
C THR A 162 -12.16 3.99 -36.79
N VAL A 163 -11.43 4.42 -37.82
CA VAL A 163 -10.42 3.60 -38.53
C VAL A 163 -9.05 4.28 -38.45
N ALA A 164 -8.01 3.51 -38.11
CA ALA A 164 -6.64 3.98 -38.06
C ALA A 164 -6.10 4.35 -39.45
N ALA A 165 -5.08 5.21 -39.53
CA ALA A 165 -4.41 5.55 -40.78
C ALA A 165 -3.79 4.30 -41.45
N GLY A 166 -3.77 4.25 -42.78
CA GLY A 166 -3.27 3.10 -43.51
C GLY A 166 -3.19 3.30 -45.02
N THR A 167 -3.07 2.19 -45.75
CA THR A 167 -2.98 2.16 -47.22
C THR A 167 -4.04 1.22 -47.78
N LEU A 168 -4.72 1.60 -48.86
CA LEU A 168 -5.66 0.70 -49.55
C LEU A 168 -4.91 -0.45 -50.23
N ALA A 169 -5.50 -1.63 -50.27
CA ALA A 169 -5.11 -2.66 -51.25
C ALA A 169 -5.42 -2.19 -52.68
N ASN A 170 -4.57 -2.58 -53.64
CA ASN A 170 -4.86 -2.44 -55.06
C ASN A 170 -6.00 -3.39 -55.47
N GLY A 171 -7.04 -2.87 -56.14
CA GLY A 171 -8.21 -3.65 -56.51
C GLY A 171 -9.26 -3.73 -55.38
N SER A 172 -9.65 -4.92 -54.96
CA SER A 172 -10.69 -5.09 -53.92
C SER A 172 -10.08 -5.21 -52.54
N GLY A 173 -10.75 -4.65 -51.53
CA GLY A 173 -10.30 -4.71 -50.14
C GLY A 173 -11.40 -4.39 -49.14
N THR A 174 -11.02 -4.29 -47.86
CA THR A 174 -11.95 -4.06 -46.76
C THR A 174 -11.30 -3.17 -45.70
N LEU A 175 -12.02 -2.13 -45.27
CA LEU A 175 -11.67 -1.32 -44.10
C LEU A 175 -12.60 -1.66 -42.94
N VAL A 176 -12.09 -1.61 -41.72
CA VAL A 176 -12.86 -1.94 -40.53
C VAL A 176 -12.81 -0.74 -39.58
N TYR A 177 -13.93 -0.03 -39.46
CA TYR A 177 -14.13 0.97 -38.43
C TYR A 177 -14.54 0.28 -37.14
N THR A 178 -13.92 0.63 -36.03
CA THR A 178 -14.37 0.22 -34.69
C THR A 178 -15.41 1.21 -34.21
N ILE A 179 -16.63 0.74 -33.91
CA ILE A 179 -17.69 1.55 -33.30
C ILE A 179 -17.69 1.28 -31.81
N SER A 180 -17.57 2.33 -31.01
CA SER A 180 -17.61 2.22 -29.54
C SER A 180 -18.33 3.40 -28.90
N GLY A 181 -18.84 3.19 -27.68
CA GLY A 181 -19.46 4.24 -26.87
C GLY A 181 -20.73 3.77 -26.16
N THR A 182 -21.48 4.69 -25.55
CA THR A 182 -22.74 4.40 -24.87
C THR A 182 -23.86 5.26 -25.46
N PRO A 183 -24.87 4.67 -26.12
CA PRO A 183 -25.92 5.43 -26.76
C PRO A 183 -26.83 6.10 -25.72
N THR A 184 -27.14 7.37 -25.90
CA THR A 184 -27.87 8.19 -24.91
C THR A 184 -29.38 8.28 -25.15
N SER A 185 -29.86 7.81 -26.31
CA SER A 185 -31.28 7.77 -26.70
C SER A 185 -31.59 6.50 -27.50
N ALA A 186 -32.87 6.13 -27.58
CA ALA A 186 -33.35 5.10 -28.48
C ALA A 186 -33.58 5.70 -29.88
N GLY A 187 -33.40 4.91 -30.94
CA GLY A 187 -33.51 5.37 -32.31
C GLY A 187 -32.41 4.81 -33.21
N THR A 188 -32.22 5.43 -34.37
CA THR A 188 -31.22 4.98 -35.34
C THR A 188 -29.96 5.82 -35.22
N ALA A 189 -28.89 5.23 -34.68
CA ALA A 189 -27.56 5.83 -34.70
C ALA A 189 -27.00 5.74 -36.13
N THR A 190 -26.74 6.88 -36.75
CA THR A 190 -26.32 6.97 -38.15
C THR A 190 -24.90 7.53 -38.26
N PHE A 191 -24.01 6.79 -38.90
CA PHE A 191 -22.62 7.16 -39.15
C PHE A 191 -22.42 7.44 -40.63
N ALA A 192 -22.02 8.66 -40.96
CA ALA A 192 -21.60 9.02 -42.31
C ALA A 192 -20.09 8.76 -42.43
N LEU A 193 -19.72 7.62 -43.03
CA LEU A 193 -18.33 7.23 -43.24
C LEU A 193 -17.89 7.71 -44.62
N SER A 194 -16.74 8.39 -44.68
CA SER A 194 -16.19 8.91 -45.93
C SER A 194 -14.70 8.63 -46.00
N LEU A 195 -14.25 7.94 -47.05
CA LEU A 195 -12.84 7.63 -47.27
C LEU A 195 -12.56 7.34 -48.75
N GLY A 196 -11.46 7.87 -49.27
CA GLY A 196 -11.00 7.61 -50.63
C GLY A 196 -11.93 8.13 -51.74
N GLY A 197 -12.58 9.26 -51.51
CA GLY A 197 -13.50 9.91 -52.45
C GLY A 197 -14.93 9.35 -52.47
N GLN A 198 -15.18 8.24 -51.76
CA GLN A 198 -16.50 7.63 -51.62
C GLN A 198 -17.04 7.81 -50.20
N SER A 199 -18.36 7.85 -50.08
CA SER A 199 -19.07 7.89 -48.81
C SER A 199 -20.12 6.77 -48.73
N CYS A 200 -20.36 6.30 -47.52
CA CYS A 200 -21.43 5.36 -47.23
C CYS A 200 -22.04 5.68 -45.86
N THR A 201 -23.27 5.24 -45.66
CA THR A 201 -23.96 5.38 -44.38
C THR A 201 -24.06 4.02 -43.71
N VAL A 202 -23.69 3.97 -42.43
CA VAL A 202 -23.90 2.81 -41.57
C VAL A 202 -24.89 3.18 -40.48
N THR A 203 -25.84 2.30 -40.20
CA THR A 203 -26.81 2.48 -39.13
C THR A 203 -26.69 1.39 -38.08
N VAL A 204 -26.89 1.77 -36.82
CA VAL A 204 -27.05 0.86 -35.69
C VAL A 204 -28.39 1.20 -35.04
N THR A 205 -29.28 0.20 -34.94
CA THR A 205 -30.58 0.41 -34.30
C THR A 205 -30.43 0.32 -32.80
N ILE A 206 -30.79 1.37 -32.07
CA ILE A 206 -30.74 1.43 -30.62
C ILE A 206 -32.15 1.23 -30.07
N ALA A 207 -32.38 0.08 -29.46
CA ALA A 207 -33.63 -0.23 -28.78
C ALA A 207 -33.78 0.63 -27.51
N ALA A 208 -35.02 0.96 -27.16
CA ALA A 208 -35.34 1.54 -25.87
C ALA A 208 -35.02 0.54 -24.74
N SER A 209 -34.67 1.08 -23.57
CA SER A 209 -34.57 0.29 -22.34
C SER A 209 -35.96 -0.24 -22.01
N GLY A 210 -36.05 -1.35 -21.28
CA GLY A 210 -37.33 -1.94 -20.91
C GLY A 210 -38.26 -0.89 -20.30
N THR A 211 -39.53 -0.88 -20.68
CA THR A 211 -40.52 -0.03 -20.01
C THR A 211 -40.77 -0.57 -18.59
N ALA A 212 -40.98 0.33 -17.63
CA ALA A 212 -41.42 -0.08 -16.30
C ALA A 212 -42.73 -0.88 -16.42
N THR A 213 -42.67 -2.15 -16.05
CA THR A 213 -43.84 -3.05 -16.05
C THR A 213 -44.49 -3.02 -14.68
N ALA A 214 -45.81 -3.16 -14.66
CA ALA A 214 -46.56 -3.21 -13.42
C ALA A 214 -46.11 -4.41 -12.58
N ALA A 215 -45.67 -4.13 -11.35
CA ALA A 215 -45.38 -5.14 -10.35
C ALA A 215 -46.27 -4.89 -9.14
N LYS A 216 -46.80 -5.97 -8.56
CA LYS A 216 -47.63 -5.87 -7.38
C LYS A 216 -46.81 -5.30 -6.22
N ASP A 217 -47.42 -4.39 -5.46
CA ASP A 217 -46.83 -3.83 -4.24
C ASP A 217 -45.44 -3.19 -4.44
N THR A 218 -45.14 -2.69 -5.64
CA THR A 218 -43.84 -2.12 -5.98
C THR A 218 -44.00 -0.88 -6.86
N VAL A 219 -43.19 0.15 -6.61
CA VAL A 219 -42.95 1.23 -7.56
C VAL A 219 -41.75 0.85 -8.41
N VAL A 220 -41.95 0.62 -9.72
CA VAL A 220 -40.90 0.21 -10.65
C VAL A 220 -40.43 1.43 -11.43
N ILE A 221 -39.13 1.70 -11.41
CA ILE A 221 -38.50 2.82 -12.12
C ILE A 221 -37.38 2.25 -13.00
N VAL A 222 -37.50 2.46 -14.30
CA VAL A 222 -36.49 2.00 -15.28
C VAL A 222 -35.91 3.20 -16.01
N TYR A 223 -34.61 3.40 -15.84
CA TYR A 223 -33.82 4.44 -16.48
C TYR A 223 -33.37 4.02 -17.88
N GLY A 224 -33.43 4.95 -18.82
CA GLY A 224 -33.00 4.77 -20.20
C GLY A 224 -32.47 6.07 -20.78
N GLY A 225 -31.15 6.21 -20.84
CA GLY A 225 -30.50 7.40 -21.35
C GLY A 225 -30.89 8.64 -20.53
N THR A 226 -31.42 9.67 -21.17
CA THR A 226 -31.85 10.91 -20.50
C THR A 226 -33.31 10.87 -20.01
N THR A 227 -33.93 9.70 -19.96
CA THR A 227 -35.33 9.53 -19.53
C THR A 227 -35.49 8.43 -18.47
N ALA A 228 -36.60 8.46 -17.73
CA ALA A 228 -37.03 7.39 -16.83
C ALA A 228 -38.51 7.03 -17.06
N SER A 229 -38.83 5.74 -16.98
CA SER A 229 -40.21 5.23 -17.01
C SER A 229 -40.62 4.72 -15.64
N VAL A 230 -41.91 4.91 -15.28
CA VAL A 230 -42.43 4.63 -13.95
C VAL A 230 -43.71 3.79 -14.03
N SER A 231 -43.80 2.77 -13.18
CA SER A 231 -45.04 2.08 -12.85
C SER A 231 -45.26 2.17 -11.34
N ASN A 232 -46.34 2.82 -10.91
CA ASN A 232 -46.59 3.11 -9.50
C ASN A 232 -47.81 2.33 -8.97
N ALA A 233 -47.57 1.20 -8.30
CA ALA A 233 -48.63 0.42 -7.67
C ALA A 233 -49.32 1.11 -6.47
N PHE A 234 -48.83 2.28 -6.05
CA PHE A 234 -49.27 3.00 -4.85
C PHE A 234 -49.76 4.42 -5.14
N GLN A 235 -50.12 4.72 -6.39
CA GLN A 235 -50.64 6.04 -6.79
C GLN A 235 -51.86 6.50 -5.97
N ASP A 236 -52.73 5.55 -5.59
CA ASP A 236 -53.94 5.82 -4.80
C ASP A 236 -53.72 5.56 -3.29
N ALA A 237 -52.47 5.27 -2.89
CA ALA A 237 -52.06 4.93 -1.53
C ALA A 237 -51.00 5.91 -0.97
N GLY A 238 -51.05 7.16 -1.44
CA GLY A 238 -50.24 8.27 -0.91
C GLY A 238 -48.83 8.37 -1.46
N VAL A 239 -48.50 7.69 -2.56
CA VAL A 239 -47.19 7.75 -3.23
C VAL A 239 -47.32 8.45 -4.58
N SER A 240 -46.67 9.61 -4.73
CA SER A 240 -46.55 10.33 -6.00
C SER A 240 -45.13 10.26 -6.55
N VAL A 241 -45.00 10.15 -7.88
CA VAL A 241 -43.71 10.13 -8.57
C VAL A 241 -43.68 11.22 -9.64
N ALA A 242 -42.75 12.16 -9.50
CA ALA A 242 -42.48 13.20 -10.49
C ALA A 242 -41.24 12.83 -11.32
N VAL A 243 -41.32 13.02 -12.63
CA VAL A 243 -40.24 12.71 -13.57
C VAL A 243 -39.95 13.93 -14.43
N SER A 244 -38.70 14.41 -14.38
CA SER A 244 -38.19 15.47 -15.24
C SER A 244 -36.95 14.94 -15.99
N GLY A 245 -37.13 14.51 -17.24
CA GLY A 245 -36.09 13.75 -17.94
C GLY A 245 -35.81 12.42 -17.23
N ALA A 246 -34.58 12.22 -16.76
CA ALA A 246 -34.19 11.10 -15.92
C ALA A 246 -34.00 11.50 -14.44
N ASP A 247 -34.43 12.69 -14.03
CA ASP A 247 -34.53 13.03 -12.61
C ASP A 247 -35.89 12.56 -12.07
N VAL A 248 -35.87 11.60 -11.16
CA VAL A 248 -37.06 11.00 -10.55
C VAL A 248 -37.15 11.42 -9.10
N THR A 249 -38.26 12.06 -8.72
CA THR A 249 -38.56 12.42 -7.33
C THR A 249 -39.80 11.67 -6.85
N VAL A 250 -39.66 10.95 -5.74
CA VAL A 250 -40.74 10.21 -5.08
C VAL A 250 -41.14 10.94 -3.81
N THR A 251 -42.43 11.08 -3.59
CA THR A 251 -42.99 11.55 -2.31
C THR A 251 -44.00 10.53 -1.79
N SER A 252 -43.71 9.92 -0.65
CA SER A 252 -44.58 8.97 0.05
C SER A 252 -45.11 9.58 1.34
N THR A 253 -46.41 9.81 1.39
CA THR A 253 -47.16 10.20 2.59
C THR A 253 -47.67 8.99 3.37
N ASN A 254 -47.29 7.78 2.96
CA ASN A 254 -47.66 6.56 3.67
C ASN A 254 -46.94 6.49 5.02
N THR A 255 -47.68 6.18 6.08
CA THR A 255 -47.19 6.13 7.47
C THR A 255 -47.18 4.73 8.08
N THR A 256 -47.57 3.69 7.32
CA THR A 256 -47.79 2.33 7.88
C THR A 256 -47.14 1.20 7.08
N LYS A 257 -46.84 1.40 5.80
CA LYS A 257 -46.33 0.36 4.89
C LYS A 257 -44.94 0.70 4.38
N GLU A 258 -44.05 -0.28 4.43
CA GLU A 258 -42.74 -0.17 3.77
C GLU A 258 -42.89 -0.34 2.27
N ILE A 259 -42.76 0.76 1.53
CA ILE A 259 -42.88 0.76 0.07
C ILE A 259 -41.58 0.29 -0.56
N VAL A 260 -41.67 -0.54 -1.59
CA VAL A 260 -40.54 -1.02 -2.39
C VAL A 260 -40.41 -0.19 -3.66
N TYR A 261 -39.25 0.42 -3.88
CA TYR A 261 -38.85 1.13 -5.08
C TYR A 261 -37.81 0.30 -5.83
N ALA A 262 -38.19 -0.33 -6.94
CA ALA A 262 -37.28 -1.13 -7.76
C ALA A 262 -36.66 -0.28 -8.86
N LEU A 263 -35.36 -0.04 -8.78
CA LEU A 263 -34.59 0.81 -9.69
C LEU A 263 -33.71 -0.05 -10.60
N SER A 264 -33.74 0.22 -11.90
CA SER A 264 -32.92 -0.49 -12.90
C SER A 264 -32.64 0.39 -14.12
N GLY A 265 -31.74 -0.07 -15.00
CA GLY A 265 -31.43 0.62 -16.24
C GLY A 265 -30.34 1.68 -16.06
N ILE A 266 -30.10 2.47 -17.10
CA ILE A 266 -28.89 3.31 -17.19
C ILE A 266 -29.27 4.73 -17.57
N SER A 267 -28.78 5.71 -16.81
CA SER A 267 -28.86 7.13 -17.16
C SER A 267 -27.54 7.86 -16.90
N PRO A 268 -26.94 8.51 -17.92
CA PRO A 268 -25.74 9.33 -17.75
C PRO A 268 -26.02 10.74 -17.19
N LYS A 269 -27.31 11.11 -17.06
CA LYS A 269 -27.78 12.41 -16.56
C LYS A 269 -29.13 12.23 -15.88
N GLY A 270 -29.13 11.69 -14.67
CA GLY A 270 -30.35 11.45 -13.91
C GLY A 270 -30.08 11.26 -12.42
N SER A 271 -31.16 11.28 -11.65
CA SER A 271 -31.12 11.16 -10.20
C SER A 271 -32.35 10.40 -9.68
N PHE A 272 -32.23 9.89 -8.45
CA PHE A 272 -33.35 9.39 -7.66
C PHE A 272 -33.42 10.14 -6.34
N LYS A 273 -34.50 10.89 -6.13
CA LYS A 273 -34.79 11.59 -4.87
C LYS A 273 -36.02 10.98 -4.20
N ILE A 274 -36.00 10.85 -2.87
CA ILE A 274 -37.13 10.32 -2.11
C ILE A 274 -37.42 11.08 -0.82
N TYR A 275 -38.71 11.35 -0.58
CA TYR A 275 -39.29 11.73 0.70
C TYR A 275 -40.26 10.63 1.14
N SER A 276 -40.16 10.17 2.37
CA SER A 276 -41.01 9.12 2.92
C SER A 276 -41.31 9.36 4.40
N GLN A 277 -42.59 9.30 4.76
CA GLN A 277 -43.03 9.38 6.16
C GLN A 277 -42.89 8.06 6.92
N TYR A 278 -42.60 6.96 6.22
CA TYR A 278 -42.34 5.63 6.81
C TYR A 278 -41.06 5.00 6.25
N LYS A 279 -40.63 3.89 6.86
CA LYS A 279 -39.49 3.09 6.37
C LYS A 279 -39.76 2.62 4.95
N TYR A 280 -38.72 2.41 4.16
CA TYR A 280 -38.86 2.05 2.74
C TYR A 280 -37.73 1.16 2.26
N ASN A 281 -37.92 0.55 1.09
CA ASN A 281 -36.94 -0.32 0.45
C ASN A 281 -36.55 0.25 -0.91
N ILE A 282 -35.26 0.38 -1.20
CA ILE A 282 -34.73 0.63 -2.54
C ILE A 282 -34.10 -0.66 -3.03
N THR A 283 -34.61 -1.23 -4.11
CA THR A 283 -34.08 -2.45 -4.73
C THR A 283 -33.29 -2.08 -5.98
N LEU A 284 -31.98 -2.32 -5.96
CA LEU A 284 -31.07 -2.02 -7.07
C LEU A 284 -30.93 -3.26 -7.98
N LYS A 285 -31.42 -3.16 -9.22
CA LYS A 285 -31.49 -4.25 -10.21
C LYS A 285 -30.74 -3.88 -11.51
N GLY A 286 -29.43 -3.72 -11.41
CA GLY A 286 -28.60 -3.32 -12.55
C GLY A 286 -28.78 -1.85 -12.91
N LEU A 287 -28.85 -0.99 -11.89
CA LEU A 287 -28.95 0.46 -12.03
C LEU A 287 -27.58 1.07 -12.32
N SER A 288 -27.43 1.92 -13.33
CA SER A 288 -26.28 2.81 -13.50
C SER A 288 -26.75 4.24 -13.62
N LEU A 289 -26.49 5.06 -12.61
CA LEU A 289 -27.02 6.41 -12.50
C LEU A 289 -25.89 7.43 -12.29
N THR A 290 -25.82 8.41 -13.18
CA THR A 290 -24.90 9.53 -13.09
C THR A 290 -25.68 10.83 -13.00
N ASN A 291 -25.51 11.57 -11.91
CA ASN A 291 -26.00 12.93 -11.77
C ASN A 291 -24.81 13.89 -11.91
N SER A 292 -24.81 14.80 -12.88
CA SER A 292 -23.68 15.71 -13.08
C SER A 292 -23.65 16.92 -12.15
N ALA A 293 -24.72 17.17 -11.39
CA ALA A 293 -24.89 18.40 -10.61
C ALA A 293 -25.55 18.17 -9.22
N GLY A 294 -25.38 16.98 -8.65
CA GLY A 294 -25.95 16.58 -7.36
C GLY A 294 -25.71 15.10 -7.06
N PRO A 295 -26.29 14.57 -5.97
CA PRO A 295 -26.25 13.13 -5.65
C PRO A 295 -26.93 12.27 -6.72
N ALA A 296 -26.44 11.05 -6.92
CA ALA A 296 -27.13 10.06 -7.73
C ALA A 296 -28.40 9.56 -7.02
N ILE A 297 -28.30 9.29 -5.72
CA ILE A 297 -29.43 8.99 -4.84
C ILE A 297 -29.45 9.98 -3.68
N ASN A 298 -30.57 10.67 -3.50
CA ASN A 298 -30.78 11.62 -2.41
C ASN A 298 -32.05 11.26 -1.61
N SER A 299 -31.89 10.71 -0.40
CA SER A 299 -33.02 10.52 0.52
C SER A 299 -33.13 11.67 1.50
N GLN A 300 -34.24 12.39 1.40
CA GLN A 300 -34.62 13.47 2.29
C GLN A 300 -35.57 12.98 3.40
N SER A 301 -35.39 11.72 3.82
CA SER A 301 -36.28 11.02 4.75
C SER A 301 -35.51 10.61 6.00
N SER A 302 -35.95 11.05 7.19
CA SER A 302 -35.41 10.60 8.49
C SER A 302 -35.83 9.16 8.86
N LYS A 303 -36.22 8.35 7.88
CA LYS A 303 -36.72 6.99 8.04
C LYS A 303 -35.76 6.00 7.42
N LYS A 304 -35.67 4.81 8.02
CA LYS A 304 -34.81 3.73 7.53
C LYS A 304 -35.09 3.38 6.07
N GLY A 305 -34.06 3.53 5.25
CA GLY A 305 -33.97 2.99 3.91
C GLY A 305 -33.24 1.64 3.90
N THR A 306 -33.95 0.56 3.60
CA THR A 306 -33.35 -0.75 3.34
C THR A 306 -32.95 -0.84 1.87
N ILE A 307 -31.67 -1.06 1.60
CA ILE A 307 -31.10 -1.10 0.26
C ILE A 307 -30.81 -2.54 -0.10
N ASN A 308 -31.61 -3.10 -1.01
CA ASN A 308 -31.45 -4.47 -1.50
C ASN A 308 -30.66 -4.46 -2.82
N VAL A 309 -29.40 -4.88 -2.77
CA VAL A 309 -28.53 -5.01 -3.93
C VAL A 309 -28.73 -6.40 -4.54
N VAL A 310 -29.47 -6.48 -5.64
CA VAL A 310 -29.94 -7.77 -6.16
C VAL A 310 -28.78 -8.62 -6.65
N ASN A 311 -28.76 -9.89 -6.21
CA ASN A 311 -27.77 -10.87 -6.60
C ASN A 311 -27.62 -10.98 -8.13
N GLY A 312 -26.38 -11.11 -8.61
CA GLY A 312 -26.05 -11.18 -10.03
C GLY A 312 -26.15 -9.84 -10.78
N THR A 313 -26.45 -8.73 -10.09
CA THR A 313 -26.47 -7.39 -10.70
C THR A 313 -25.30 -6.53 -10.26
N THR A 314 -24.85 -5.67 -11.16
CA THR A 314 -23.88 -4.62 -10.89
C THR A 314 -24.59 -3.28 -10.99
N ASN A 315 -24.52 -2.50 -9.92
CA ASN A 315 -25.14 -1.19 -9.80
C ASN A 315 -24.03 -0.14 -9.69
N THR A 316 -24.20 1.02 -10.29
CA THR A 316 -23.20 2.10 -10.33
C THR A 316 -23.86 3.44 -10.06
N LEU A 317 -23.32 4.19 -9.11
CA LEU A 317 -23.76 5.54 -8.76
C LEU A 317 -22.58 6.51 -8.90
N VAL A 318 -22.81 7.62 -9.58
CA VAL A 318 -21.80 8.67 -9.79
C VAL A 318 -22.46 10.04 -9.61
N ASP A 319 -21.86 10.91 -8.82
CA ASP A 319 -22.34 12.28 -8.63
C ASP A 319 -21.54 13.32 -9.44
N GLY A 320 -21.95 14.58 -9.31
CA GLY A 320 -21.28 15.71 -9.95
C GLY A 320 -20.05 16.13 -9.17
N VAL A 321 -19.09 16.78 -9.84
CA VAL A 321 -17.95 17.43 -9.15
C VAL A 321 -18.43 18.61 -8.29
N THR A 322 -19.51 19.27 -8.72
CA THR A 322 -20.15 20.38 -8.02
C THR A 322 -21.64 20.09 -7.91
N TYR A 323 -22.23 20.38 -6.75
CA TYR A 323 -23.66 20.26 -6.53
C TYR A 323 -24.39 21.58 -6.78
N THR A 324 -25.60 21.47 -7.29
CA THR A 324 -26.51 22.62 -7.42
C THR A 324 -26.92 23.09 -6.03
N THR A 325 -26.91 24.41 -5.79
CA THR A 325 -27.34 24.98 -4.50
C THR A 325 -28.75 24.51 -4.15
N SER A 326 -28.93 24.09 -2.90
CA SER A 326 -30.15 23.51 -2.37
C SER A 326 -30.33 23.93 -0.91
N THR A 327 -31.58 23.99 -0.44
CA THR A 327 -31.91 24.09 1.00
C THR A 327 -31.91 22.74 1.70
N GLU A 328 -31.82 21.67 0.91
CA GLU A 328 -31.75 20.27 1.35
C GLU A 328 -30.31 19.79 1.38
N ASP A 329 -30.03 18.84 2.26
CA ASP A 329 -28.70 18.26 2.36
C ASP A 329 -28.37 17.38 1.16
N GLN A 330 -27.11 17.52 0.73
CA GLN A 330 -26.53 16.83 -0.40
C GLN A 330 -25.05 16.60 -0.07
N LYS A 331 -24.78 15.65 0.83
CA LYS A 331 -23.44 15.44 1.40
C LYS A 331 -22.61 14.39 0.63
N GLY A 332 -23.22 13.54 -0.19
CA GLY A 332 -22.49 12.56 -0.99
C GLY A 332 -23.30 11.92 -2.11
N THR A 333 -22.67 11.04 -2.89
CA THR A 333 -23.29 10.41 -4.07
C THR A 333 -24.55 9.63 -3.74
N PHE A 334 -24.52 8.92 -2.62
CA PHE A 334 -25.70 8.33 -2.00
C PHE A 334 -25.85 8.95 -0.61
N PHE A 335 -26.74 9.94 -0.50
CA PHE A 335 -27.04 10.63 0.75
C PHE A 335 -28.39 10.20 1.34
N SER A 336 -28.49 10.18 2.67
CA SER A 336 -29.72 9.95 3.41
C SER A 336 -29.77 10.71 4.74
N GLU A 337 -30.83 11.48 4.96
CA GLU A 337 -31.16 12.12 6.25
C GLU A 337 -31.47 11.10 7.38
N GLY A 338 -31.75 9.85 7.01
CA GLY A 338 -32.06 8.77 7.95
C GLY A 338 -31.19 7.54 7.70
N GLN A 339 -31.52 6.46 8.40
CA GLN A 339 -30.71 5.25 8.45
C GLN A 339 -30.59 4.54 7.09
N LEU A 340 -29.39 4.04 6.78
CA LEU A 340 -29.16 3.18 5.60
C LEU A 340 -28.81 1.75 6.02
N SER A 341 -29.48 0.76 5.43
CA SER A 341 -29.29 -0.66 5.74
C SER A 341 -29.13 -1.48 4.46
N PHE A 342 -27.91 -1.91 4.17
CA PHE A 342 -27.57 -2.66 2.96
C PHE A 342 -27.72 -4.18 3.16
N MET A 343 -28.36 -4.84 2.19
CA MET A 343 -28.51 -6.29 2.09
C MET A 343 -28.40 -6.76 0.62
N GLY A 344 -28.32 -8.07 0.40
CA GLY A 344 -28.32 -8.68 -0.92
C GLY A 344 -26.94 -8.86 -1.54
N ALA A 345 -26.73 -10.00 -2.20
CA ALA A 345 -25.42 -10.44 -2.70
C ALA A 345 -24.96 -9.78 -4.03
N GLY A 346 -25.60 -8.69 -4.47
CA GLY A 346 -25.18 -7.95 -5.66
C GLY A 346 -24.00 -6.99 -5.41
N THR A 347 -23.58 -6.30 -6.47
CA THR A 347 -22.50 -5.31 -6.42
C THR A 347 -23.05 -3.90 -6.54
N LEU A 348 -22.62 -3.00 -5.65
CA LEU A 348 -22.86 -1.56 -5.70
C LEU A 348 -21.52 -0.84 -5.83
N ASN A 349 -21.33 -0.11 -6.93
CA ASN A 349 -20.18 0.77 -7.14
C ASN A 349 -20.59 2.22 -6.94
N VAL A 350 -19.80 2.99 -6.20
CA VAL A 350 -20.07 4.40 -5.90
C VAL A 350 -18.83 5.24 -6.21
N THR A 351 -19.02 6.39 -6.83
CA THR A 351 -17.98 7.38 -7.11
C THR A 351 -18.44 8.76 -6.65
N GLY A 352 -17.83 9.25 -5.56
CA GLY A 352 -18.04 10.58 -4.97
C GLY A 352 -17.03 11.60 -5.48
N ASN A 353 -17.43 12.41 -6.44
CA ASN A 353 -16.63 13.48 -7.03
C ASN A 353 -16.72 14.80 -6.27
N ASN A 354 -17.84 15.08 -5.58
CA ASN A 354 -18.02 16.35 -4.84
C ASN A 354 -17.46 16.29 -3.42
N LYS A 355 -17.88 15.29 -2.65
CA LYS A 355 -17.55 15.08 -1.23
C LYS A 355 -17.47 13.58 -0.94
N HIS A 356 -18.38 13.05 -0.14
CA HIS A 356 -18.34 11.68 0.34
C HIS A 356 -18.98 10.70 -0.67
N GLY A 357 -18.66 9.41 -0.53
CA GLY A 357 -19.29 8.36 -1.33
C GLY A 357 -20.71 8.04 -0.86
N ILE A 358 -20.84 7.41 0.31
CA ILE A 358 -22.11 7.03 0.93
C ILE A 358 -22.24 7.75 2.27
N VAL A 359 -23.37 8.41 2.50
CA VAL A 359 -23.59 9.24 3.69
C VAL A 359 -24.94 8.96 4.33
N SER A 360 -24.96 8.89 5.65
CA SER A 360 -26.17 8.93 6.46
C SER A 360 -25.98 9.92 7.61
N ASP A 361 -26.98 10.78 7.85
CA ASP A 361 -27.05 11.62 9.06
C ASP A 361 -27.50 10.82 10.31
N ASP A 362 -27.50 9.49 10.20
CA ASP A 362 -27.77 8.52 11.25
C ASP A 362 -26.79 7.35 11.01
N TYR A 363 -27.19 6.10 11.17
CA TYR A 363 -26.31 4.95 10.97
C TYR A 363 -26.27 4.40 9.54
N ILE A 364 -25.14 3.77 9.22
CA ILE A 364 -24.96 2.89 8.06
C ILE A 364 -24.70 1.46 8.54
N TYR A 365 -25.55 0.54 8.08
CA TYR A 365 -25.46 -0.87 8.44
C TYR A 365 -25.35 -1.76 7.20
N VAL A 366 -24.36 -2.67 7.17
CA VAL A 366 -24.15 -3.63 6.09
C VAL A 366 -24.37 -5.05 6.63
N SER A 367 -25.54 -5.62 6.34
CA SER A 367 -25.82 -7.03 6.67
C SER A 367 -25.10 -7.98 5.73
N GLU A 368 -25.17 -7.70 4.43
CA GLU A 368 -24.48 -8.39 3.34
C GLU A 368 -24.58 -7.52 2.07
N ALA A 369 -23.48 -7.31 1.35
CA ALA A 369 -23.45 -6.77 -0.02
C ALA A 369 -22.00 -6.70 -0.49
N THR A 370 -21.78 -6.57 -1.80
CA THR A 370 -20.49 -6.06 -2.30
C THR A 370 -20.62 -4.56 -2.55
N ILE A 371 -19.99 -3.74 -1.72
CA ILE A 371 -19.98 -2.28 -1.84
C ILE A 371 -18.57 -1.82 -2.20
N ASN A 372 -18.44 -1.12 -3.32
CA ASN A 372 -17.17 -0.58 -3.81
C ASN A 372 -17.28 0.94 -3.93
N VAL A 373 -16.80 1.68 -2.95
CA VAL A 373 -16.56 3.13 -3.09
C VAL A 373 -15.25 3.29 -3.84
N LYS A 374 -15.34 3.53 -5.15
CA LYS A 374 -14.19 3.54 -6.07
C LYS A 374 -13.28 4.75 -5.86
N SER A 375 -13.87 5.87 -5.46
CA SER A 375 -13.20 7.10 -5.08
C SER A 375 -14.22 7.99 -4.34
N ALA A 376 -13.75 8.73 -3.35
CA ALA A 376 -14.44 9.86 -2.73
C ALA A 376 -13.48 11.05 -2.60
N ALA A 377 -13.95 12.26 -2.87
CA ALA A 377 -13.18 13.50 -2.71
C ALA A 377 -13.01 13.88 -1.23
N LYS A 378 -13.95 13.44 -0.39
CA LYS A 378 -13.89 13.40 1.06
C LYS A 378 -13.95 11.94 1.51
N ASP A 379 -14.74 11.64 2.54
CA ASP A 379 -14.76 10.29 3.10
C ASP A 379 -15.44 9.28 2.18
N GLY A 380 -14.98 8.04 2.25
CA GLY A 380 -15.61 6.97 1.48
C GLY A 380 -17.04 6.68 1.97
N ILE A 381 -17.17 6.41 3.26
CA ILE A 381 -18.43 6.15 3.95
C ILE A 381 -18.46 7.02 5.20
N HIS A 382 -19.51 7.82 5.37
CA HIS A 382 -19.67 8.74 6.49
C HIS A 382 -21.02 8.50 7.17
N ALA A 383 -21.03 8.20 8.47
CA ALA A 383 -22.23 8.00 9.26
C ALA A 383 -22.19 8.92 10.49
N SER A 384 -23.23 9.73 10.72
CA SER A 384 -23.22 10.58 11.92
C SER A 384 -23.39 9.77 13.21
N ASP A 385 -24.14 8.66 13.20
CA ASP A 385 -24.22 7.76 14.36
C ASP A 385 -23.16 6.65 14.29
N TYR A 386 -23.44 5.51 13.66
CA TYR A 386 -22.50 4.40 13.62
C TYR A 386 -22.37 3.76 12.23
N PHE A 387 -21.22 3.12 12.01
CA PHE A 387 -21.03 2.15 10.94
C PHE A 387 -20.94 0.74 11.52
N ALA A 388 -21.73 -0.20 11.00
CA ALA A 388 -21.60 -1.60 11.37
C ALA A 388 -21.72 -2.55 10.18
N MET A 389 -20.92 -3.61 10.19
CA MET A 389 -20.89 -4.62 9.14
C MET A 389 -20.88 -6.03 9.73
N ASP A 390 -21.86 -6.83 9.33
CA ASP A 390 -21.99 -8.24 9.74
C ASP A 390 -21.41 -9.20 8.71
N ASN A 391 -21.55 -8.90 7.42
CA ASN A 391 -21.01 -9.72 6.33
C ASN A 391 -20.91 -8.91 5.03
N GLY A 392 -20.43 -9.55 3.95
CA GLY A 392 -20.26 -8.94 2.63
C GLY A 392 -18.81 -8.53 2.36
N THR A 393 -18.62 -7.75 1.30
CA THR A 393 -17.33 -7.18 0.89
C THR A 393 -17.48 -5.66 0.76
N VAL A 394 -16.73 -4.90 1.53
CA VAL A 394 -16.70 -3.43 1.43
C VAL A 394 -15.28 -3.02 1.03
N THR A 395 -15.16 -2.37 -0.13
CA THR A 395 -13.90 -1.79 -0.62
C THR A 395 -14.06 -0.28 -0.76
N VAL A 396 -13.17 0.48 -0.14
CA VAL A 396 -13.24 1.94 -0.09
C VAL A 396 -11.93 2.56 -0.53
N THR A 397 -12.02 3.55 -1.41
CA THR A 397 -10.93 4.46 -1.75
C THR A 397 -11.40 5.89 -1.51
N ALA A 398 -10.66 6.67 -0.72
CA ALA A 398 -11.02 8.04 -0.32
C ALA A 398 -9.81 8.98 -0.31
N SER A 399 -10.06 10.27 -0.54
CA SER A 399 -9.03 11.33 -0.45
C SER A 399 -8.98 11.99 0.93
N ASP A 400 -9.92 11.67 1.80
CA ASP A 400 -9.94 12.03 3.23
C ASP A 400 -10.05 10.71 4.02
N ASP A 401 -11.04 10.54 4.89
CA ASP A 401 -11.20 9.31 5.67
C ASP A 401 -11.78 8.14 4.86
N GLY A 402 -11.42 6.92 5.21
CA GLY A 402 -12.03 5.74 4.62
C GLY A 402 -13.48 5.58 5.07
N ILE A 403 -13.64 5.30 6.37
CA ILE A 403 -14.94 5.17 7.04
C ILE A 403 -14.90 6.04 8.30
N GLU A 404 -15.84 6.97 8.41
CA GLU A 404 -16.01 7.83 9.58
C GLU A 404 -17.38 7.61 10.26
N ALA A 405 -17.36 7.57 11.60
CA ALA A 405 -18.52 7.64 12.47
C ALA A 405 -18.34 8.78 13.50
N GLU A 406 -19.16 9.84 13.41
CA GLU A 406 -18.95 11.11 14.17
C GLU A 406 -19.53 11.13 15.59
N GLU A 407 -20.43 10.22 15.99
CA GLU A 407 -21.00 10.23 17.36
C GLU A 407 -21.05 8.84 18.00
N GLY A 408 -21.06 7.78 17.20
CA GLY A 408 -21.32 6.43 17.67
C GLY A 408 -20.07 5.56 17.64
N TYR A 409 -20.09 4.55 16.78
CA TYR A 409 -19.04 3.54 16.78
C TYR A 409 -18.84 2.91 15.43
N ILE A 410 -17.72 2.21 15.30
CA ILE A 410 -17.47 1.32 14.18
C ILE A 410 -17.40 -0.12 14.68
N ALA A 411 -18.30 -0.98 14.19
CA ALA A 411 -18.37 -2.39 14.56
C ALA A 411 -18.23 -3.31 13.34
N LEU A 412 -17.14 -4.07 13.30
CA LEU A 412 -16.85 -5.04 12.25
C LEU A 412 -17.07 -6.45 12.81
N ASN A 413 -18.25 -7.00 12.59
CA ASN A 413 -18.67 -8.30 13.09
C ASN A 413 -18.31 -9.46 12.13
N GLY A 414 -18.13 -9.18 10.83
CA GLY A 414 -17.78 -10.17 9.81
C GLY A 414 -17.51 -9.58 8.42
N GLY A 415 -17.40 -10.43 7.39
CA GLY A 415 -17.17 -10.03 6.00
C GLY A 415 -15.70 -9.72 5.66
N ALA A 416 -15.48 -8.97 4.58
CA ALA A 416 -14.17 -8.50 4.14
C ALA A 416 -14.20 -6.97 3.94
N LEU A 417 -13.31 -6.26 4.63
CA LEU A 417 -13.16 -4.82 4.52
C LEU A 417 -11.79 -4.48 3.96
N THR A 418 -11.75 -3.67 2.91
CA THR A 418 -10.52 -3.08 2.38
C THR A 418 -10.68 -1.56 2.25
N VAL A 419 -9.78 -0.80 2.88
CA VAL A 419 -9.81 0.67 2.87
C VAL A 419 -8.47 1.20 2.40
N ASN A 420 -8.50 2.12 1.43
CA ASN A 420 -7.36 2.92 1.01
C ASN A 420 -7.75 4.39 1.13
N SER A 421 -7.19 5.10 2.11
CA SER A 421 -7.49 6.51 2.34
C SER A 421 -6.22 7.36 2.29
N VAL A 422 -6.40 8.67 2.18
CA VAL A 422 -5.29 9.59 2.40
C VAL A 422 -5.18 9.89 3.89
N ASP A 423 -6.25 10.31 4.57
CA ASP A 423 -6.18 10.64 5.99
C ASP A 423 -6.34 9.41 6.89
N ASP A 424 -7.40 9.30 7.69
CA ASP A 424 -7.63 8.16 8.55
C ASP A 424 -8.32 7.02 7.78
N GLY A 425 -8.07 5.78 8.18
CA GLY A 425 -8.65 4.60 7.57
C GLY A 425 -10.06 4.35 8.08
N ILE A 426 -10.14 4.11 9.38
CA ILE A 426 -11.37 3.86 10.12
C ILE A 426 -11.37 4.78 11.33
N THR A 427 -12.34 5.69 11.40
CA THR A 427 -12.40 6.75 12.41
C THR A 427 -13.71 6.70 13.16
N ALA A 428 -13.64 6.58 14.49
CA ALA A 428 -14.73 6.94 15.38
C ALA A 428 -14.32 8.20 16.15
N SER A 429 -14.95 9.33 15.82
CA SER A 429 -14.67 10.69 16.32
C SER A 429 -15.91 11.27 16.99
N TYR A 430 -15.78 12.38 17.73
CA TYR A 430 -16.88 13.24 18.16
C TYR A 430 -16.39 14.66 18.45
N GLU A 431 -16.77 15.59 17.59
CA GLU A 431 -16.37 17.01 17.69
C GLU A 431 -17.32 17.85 18.57
N GLY A 432 -18.32 17.21 19.18
CA GLY A 432 -19.27 17.89 20.06
C GLY A 432 -18.77 18.03 21.51
N THR A 433 -19.67 18.44 22.40
CA THR A 433 -19.33 18.73 23.81
C THR A 433 -20.00 17.79 24.82
N ASP A 434 -20.82 16.85 24.36
CA ASP A 434 -21.46 15.86 25.23
C ASP A 434 -20.47 14.77 25.65
N ALA A 435 -19.96 14.86 26.88
CA ALA A 435 -19.02 13.90 27.44
C ALA A 435 -19.61 12.49 27.67
N THR A 436 -20.91 12.27 27.44
CA THR A 436 -21.53 10.93 27.51
C THR A 436 -21.35 10.13 26.22
N ILE A 437 -21.01 10.79 25.12
CA ILE A 437 -20.64 10.17 23.85
C ILE A 437 -19.21 9.63 23.95
N THR A 438 -19.00 8.39 23.52
CA THR A 438 -17.69 7.73 23.57
C THR A 438 -17.44 6.99 22.27
N PRO A 439 -16.78 7.61 21.29
CA PRO A 439 -16.60 7.03 19.96
C PRO A 439 -15.63 5.86 19.95
N TYR A 440 -16.07 4.64 19.63
CA TYR A 440 -15.23 3.45 19.76
C TYR A 440 -15.17 2.56 18.52
N VAL A 441 -14.11 1.74 18.44
CA VAL A 441 -13.92 0.75 17.36
C VAL A 441 -13.90 -0.67 17.92
N LEU A 442 -14.74 -1.55 17.36
CA LEU A 442 -14.83 -2.97 17.69
C LEU A 442 -14.57 -3.83 16.45
N ILE A 443 -13.51 -4.64 16.48
CA ILE A 443 -13.24 -5.65 15.45
C ILE A 443 -13.48 -7.04 16.04
N LYS A 444 -14.64 -7.61 15.76
CA LYS A 444 -15.10 -8.90 16.28
C LYS A 444 -14.96 -10.02 15.25
N GLY A 445 -14.96 -9.69 13.95
CA GLY A 445 -14.81 -10.65 12.87
C GLY A 445 -14.37 -9.99 11.56
N GLY A 446 -14.32 -10.81 10.50
CA GLY A 446 -13.99 -10.39 9.14
C GLY A 446 -12.49 -10.18 8.86
N THR A 447 -12.10 -10.24 7.58
CA THR A 447 -10.74 -9.93 7.14
C THR A 447 -10.63 -8.45 6.86
N ILE A 448 -9.69 -7.76 7.51
CA ILE A 448 -9.57 -6.30 7.47
C ILE A 448 -8.22 -5.90 6.88
N ASN A 449 -8.24 -5.08 5.84
CA ASN A 449 -7.05 -4.47 5.24
C ASN A 449 -7.24 -2.96 5.19
N VAL A 450 -6.35 -2.19 5.81
CA VAL A 450 -6.42 -0.72 5.80
C VAL A 450 -5.06 -0.15 5.43
N ALA A 451 -5.05 0.75 4.45
CA ALA A 451 -3.89 1.49 4.02
C ALA A 451 -4.15 3.00 4.05
N THR A 452 -3.26 3.78 4.68
CA THR A 452 -3.33 5.25 4.68
C THR A 452 -1.99 5.89 4.30
N THR A 453 -2.02 7.10 3.73
CA THR A 453 -0.83 7.72 3.13
C THR A 453 -0.50 9.15 3.60
N GLY A 454 -1.46 9.84 4.20
CA GLY A 454 -1.39 11.22 4.66
C GLY A 454 -0.66 11.39 5.98
N ASP A 455 -0.04 12.56 6.16
CA ASP A 455 0.63 12.93 7.41
C ASP A 455 -0.40 12.95 8.57
N LYS A 456 -0.02 12.41 9.73
CA LYS A 456 -0.88 12.14 10.91
C LYS A 456 -2.06 11.17 10.68
N GLY A 457 -2.23 10.64 9.46
CA GLY A 457 -3.27 9.64 9.18
C GLY A 457 -3.06 8.33 9.97
N ASN A 458 -4.15 7.72 10.39
CA ASN A 458 -4.17 6.54 11.25
C ASN A 458 -4.99 5.43 10.58
N ALA A 459 -4.51 4.19 10.56
CA ALA A 459 -5.31 3.11 9.98
C ALA A 459 -6.57 2.83 10.82
N ILE A 460 -6.47 2.92 12.14
CA ILE A 460 -7.62 2.92 13.05
C ILE A 460 -7.46 4.08 14.03
N LYS A 461 -8.49 4.92 14.14
CA LYS A 461 -8.60 6.01 15.11
C LYS A 461 -9.87 5.89 15.92
N SER A 462 -9.76 6.07 17.23
CA SER A 462 -10.88 6.10 18.16
C SER A 462 -10.61 7.07 19.30
N GLU A 463 -11.55 7.97 19.56
CA GLU A 463 -11.48 8.89 20.70
C GLU A 463 -11.87 8.22 22.04
N GLY A 464 -12.71 7.20 21.96
CA GLY A 464 -12.95 6.22 23.00
C GLY A 464 -11.93 5.08 22.93
N TYR A 465 -12.41 3.83 22.98
CA TYR A 465 -11.55 2.64 23.06
C TYR A 465 -11.52 1.86 21.74
N THR A 466 -10.47 1.05 21.57
CA THR A 466 -10.36 0.09 20.48
C THR A 466 -10.25 -1.33 21.03
N THR A 467 -11.12 -2.25 20.60
CA THR A 467 -11.05 -3.67 20.98
C THR A 467 -11.03 -4.58 19.76
N ILE A 468 -10.05 -5.49 19.73
CA ILE A 468 -9.89 -6.50 18.67
C ILE A 468 -10.04 -7.90 19.28
N THR A 469 -10.97 -8.69 18.76
CA THR A 469 -11.30 -10.06 19.21
C THR A 469 -11.49 -11.04 18.05
N THR A 470 -11.26 -10.62 16.81
CA THR A 470 -11.40 -11.46 15.61
C THR A 470 -10.32 -12.54 15.54
N ASN A 471 -10.62 -13.72 14.97
CA ASN A 471 -9.60 -14.72 14.59
C ASN A 471 -9.08 -14.53 13.17
N ASN A 472 -9.69 -13.64 12.40
CA ASN A 472 -9.31 -13.37 11.02
C ASN A 472 -8.17 -12.34 10.96
N PRO A 473 -7.43 -12.28 9.84
CA PRO A 473 -6.35 -11.33 9.68
C PRO A 473 -6.81 -9.87 9.71
N VAL A 474 -6.06 -9.02 10.43
CA VAL A 474 -6.15 -7.57 10.40
C VAL A 474 -4.79 -7.01 9.95
N THR A 475 -4.74 -6.40 8.78
CA THR A 475 -3.51 -5.81 8.20
C THR A 475 -3.66 -4.31 8.10
N LEU A 476 -2.79 -3.57 8.78
CA LEU A 476 -2.78 -2.11 8.85
C LEU A 476 -1.44 -1.61 8.30
N ALA A 477 -1.47 -0.75 7.28
CA ALA A 477 -0.28 -0.17 6.66
C ALA A 477 -0.41 1.34 6.55
N VAL A 478 0.49 2.10 7.19
CA VAL A 478 0.45 3.57 7.14
C VAL A 478 1.81 4.15 6.77
N SER A 479 1.83 5.16 5.90
CA SER A 479 3.09 5.70 5.36
C SER A 479 3.32 7.19 5.55
N GLY A 480 2.32 7.97 5.95
CA GLY A 480 2.49 9.40 6.18
C GLY A 480 3.29 9.74 7.42
N LYS A 481 3.86 10.94 7.50
CA LYS A 481 4.66 11.37 8.66
C LYS A 481 3.81 11.40 9.93
N GLY A 482 4.35 10.95 11.05
CA GLY A 482 3.61 10.88 12.30
C GLY A 482 2.43 9.91 12.32
N ALA A 483 2.18 9.15 11.24
CA ALA A 483 1.04 8.23 11.11
C ALA A 483 1.07 7.09 12.12
N LYS A 484 -0.11 6.58 12.51
CA LYS A 484 -0.24 5.45 13.45
C LYS A 484 -0.95 4.26 12.81
N GLY A 485 -0.53 3.05 13.17
CA GLY A 485 -1.35 1.88 12.87
C GLY A 485 -2.68 1.93 13.62
N ILE A 486 -2.60 2.11 14.94
CA ILE A 486 -3.76 2.29 15.81
C ILE A 486 -3.50 3.50 16.71
N LYS A 487 -4.42 4.46 16.70
CA LYS A 487 -4.48 5.57 17.65
C LYS A 487 -5.79 5.46 18.45
N THR A 488 -5.69 5.32 19.77
CA THR A 488 -6.85 5.33 20.64
C THR A 488 -6.62 6.26 21.82
N THR A 489 -7.56 7.18 22.08
CA THR A 489 -7.47 8.10 23.23
C THR A 489 -7.97 7.46 24.52
N GLY A 490 -8.78 6.40 24.42
CA GLY A 490 -9.14 5.50 25.50
C GLY A 490 -8.21 4.29 25.61
N ASP A 491 -8.77 3.16 26.03
CA ASP A 491 -8.03 1.91 26.22
C ASP A 491 -7.89 1.14 24.89
N PHE A 492 -6.77 0.45 24.72
CA PHE A 492 -6.59 -0.56 23.67
C PHE A 492 -6.64 -1.97 24.26
N THR A 493 -7.52 -2.83 23.75
CA THR A 493 -7.58 -4.26 24.14
C THR A 493 -7.45 -5.20 22.94
N LEU A 494 -6.46 -6.09 23.00
CA LEU A 494 -6.30 -7.21 22.08
C LEU A 494 -6.63 -8.52 22.79
N ASN A 495 -7.77 -9.13 22.46
CA ASN A 495 -8.20 -10.41 23.03
C ASN A 495 -7.71 -11.62 22.21
N ALA A 496 -7.74 -11.51 20.87
CA ALA A 496 -7.38 -12.58 19.93
C ALA A 496 -7.10 -12.01 18.52
N GLY A 497 -6.56 -12.84 17.62
CA GLY A 497 -6.42 -12.53 16.20
C GLY A 497 -5.00 -12.59 15.67
N THR A 498 -4.85 -12.38 14.36
CA THR A 498 -3.55 -12.17 13.71
C THR A 498 -3.52 -10.75 13.17
N ILE A 499 -2.78 -9.87 13.85
CA ILE A 499 -2.71 -8.44 13.56
C ILE A 499 -1.32 -8.12 13.04
N LYS A 500 -1.24 -7.50 11.87
CA LYS A 500 0.00 -7.01 11.29
C LYS A 500 -0.10 -5.50 11.09
N ILE A 501 0.82 -4.77 11.71
CA ILE A 501 0.91 -3.31 11.59
C ILE A 501 2.25 -2.95 10.95
N THR A 502 2.21 -2.12 9.91
CA THR A 502 3.41 -1.55 9.29
C THR A 502 3.29 -0.03 9.25
N THR A 503 4.26 0.67 9.81
CA THR A 503 4.35 2.13 9.75
C THR A 503 5.67 2.53 9.08
N SER A 504 5.65 3.46 8.13
CA SER A 504 6.86 3.86 7.38
C SER A 504 7.12 5.36 7.26
N GLY A 505 6.22 6.20 7.75
CA GLY A 505 6.47 7.64 7.81
C GLY A 505 7.58 8.03 8.78
N ALA A 506 8.03 9.27 8.74
CA ALA A 506 9.00 9.82 9.70
C ALA A 506 8.31 10.67 10.77
N ALA A 507 8.96 10.87 11.91
CA ALA A 507 8.57 11.90 12.87
C ALA A 507 8.79 13.30 12.29
N TYR A 508 7.99 14.27 12.73
CA TYR A 508 8.18 15.68 12.41
C TYR A 508 7.60 16.59 13.49
N TYR A 509 8.12 17.82 13.58
CA TYR A 509 7.58 18.84 14.47
C TYR A 509 6.31 19.47 13.88
N VAL A 510 5.24 19.51 14.68
CA VAL A 510 3.96 20.13 14.35
C VAL A 510 3.88 21.47 15.05
N THR A 511 4.01 22.56 14.28
CA THR A 511 4.02 23.93 14.83
C THR A 511 2.75 24.27 15.61
N ALA A 512 1.58 23.78 15.16
CA ALA A 512 0.31 24.05 15.82
C ALA A 512 0.21 23.37 17.20
N ASP A 513 0.80 22.17 17.34
CA ASP A 513 0.75 21.36 18.56
C ASP A 513 1.94 21.69 19.49
N ALA A 514 2.94 22.43 18.98
CA ALA A 514 4.23 22.67 19.62
C ALA A 514 4.95 21.38 20.05
N ASP A 515 4.72 20.29 19.33
CA ASP A 515 5.18 18.95 19.68
C ASP A 515 5.56 18.11 18.44
N ILE A 516 6.18 16.96 18.67
CA ILE A 516 6.58 16.02 17.63
C ILE A 516 5.47 14.99 17.38
N ALA A 517 4.95 14.97 16.15
CA ALA A 517 4.17 13.84 15.67
C ALA A 517 5.12 12.73 15.20
N ALA A 518 5.31 11.71 16.03
CA ALA A 518 6.15 10.54 15.72
C ALA A 518 5.30 9.33 15.29
N PRO A 519 5.72 8.54 14.30
CA PRO A 519 4.97 7.37 13.87
C PRO A 519 5.02 6.26 14.93
N ALA A 520 3.95 5.48 15.04
CA ALA A 520 3.93 4.31 15.93
C ALA A 520 3.00 3.21 15.44
N GLY A 521 3.32 1.96 15.74
CA GLY A 521 2.41 0.84 15.50
C GLY A 521 1.11 1.01 16.28
N ILE A 522 1.22 1.21 17.59
CA ILE A 522 0.10 1.51 18.49
C ILE A 522 0.44 2.73 19.35
N ASN A 523 -0.48 3.69 19.39
CA ASN A 523 -0.49 4.83 20.31
C ASN A 523 -1.78 4.79 21.15
N CYS A 524 -1.64 4.64 22.47
CA CYS A 524 -2.74 4.43 23.41
C CYS A 524 -2.64 5.41 24.59
N ASP A 525 -3.59 6.35 24.70
CA ASP A 525 -3.48 7.43 25.69
C ASP A 525 -3.97 7.00 27.09
N LYS A 526 -4.66 5.85 27.19
CA LYS A 526 -4.96 5.21 28.49
C LYS A 526 -4.26 3.86 28.58
N ASN A 527 -4.99 2.80 28.89
CA ASN A 527 -4.39 1.52 29.23
C ASN A 527 -4.38 0.58 28.04
N LEU A 528 -3.27 -0.13 27.89
CA LEU A 528 -3.10 -1.17 26.88
C LEU A 528 -3.17 -2.55 27.54
N ALA A 529 -3.99 -3.44 26.98
CA ALA A 529 -4.10 -4.83 27.41
C ALA A 529 -3.99 -5.81 26.22
N ILE A 530 -2.88 -6.55 26.16
CA ILE A 530 -2.70 -7.68 25.24
C ILE A 530 -2.96 -8.97 26.01
N LYS A 531 -4.08 -9.63 25.72
CA LYS A 531 -4.52 -10.87 26.40
C LYS A 531 -4.29 -12.12 25.56
N GLY A 532 -4.19 -11.99 24.24
CA GLY A 532 -4.05 -13.11 23.32
C GLY A 532 -3.74 -12.67 21.88
N GLY A 533 -3.75 -13.62 20.95
CA GLY A 533 -3.49 -13.39 19.53
C GLY A 533 -2.00 -13.28 19.17
N THR A 534 -1.74 -13.03 17.88
CA THR A 534 -0.43 -12.75 17.30
C THR A 534 -0.43 -11.30 16.82
N LEU A 535 0.43 -10.46 17.40
CA LEU A 535 0.61 -9.06 17.02
C LEU A 535 2.01 -8.87 16.44
N THR A 536 2.10 -8.48 15.18
CA THR A 536 3.38 -8.16 14.52
C THR A 536 3.41 -6.68 14.14
N ILE A 537 4.35 -5.93 14.69
CA ILE A 537 4.55 -4.51 14.42
C ILE A 537 5.90 -4.32 13.73
N THR A 538 5.90 -3.62 12.61
CA THR A 538 7.09 -3.12 11.93
C THR A 538 6.96 -1.62 11.79
N SER A 539 7.72 -0.88 12.60
CA SER A 539 7.74 0.58 12.58
C SER A 539 9.08 1.06 12.05
N THR A 540 9.02 1.79 10.94
CA THR A 540 10.17 2.27 10.20
C THR A 540 10.04 3.77 10.00
N GLY A 541 11.17 4.47 9.99
CA GLY A 541 11.23 5.93 9.84
C GLY A 541 11.80 6.61 11.07
N ALA A 542 12.35 7.81 10.89
CA ALA A 542 13.04 8.52 11.98
C ALA A 542 12.09 8.74 13.16
N GLY A 543 12.52 8.39 14.37
CA GLY A 543 11.76 8.50 15.60
C GLY A 543 10.53 7.59 15.72
N GLY A 544 10.41 6.55 14.88
CA GLY A 544 9.26 5.64 14.86
C GLY A 544 9.26 4.61 15.98
N LYS A 545 8.16 4.55 16.74
CA LYS A 545 8.00 3.66 17.90
C LYS A 545 7.23 2.39 17.54
N GLY A 546 7.44 1.28 18.25
CA GLY A 546 6.58 0.11 18.13
C GLY A 546 5.24 0.33 18.81
N ILE A 547 5.26 0.43 20.14
CA ILE A 547 4.10 0.71 20.99
C ILE A 547 4.44 1.87 21.93
N THR A 548 3.52 2.82 22.09
CA THR A 548 3.59 3.89 23.10
C THR A 548 2.26 3.98 23.85
N VAL A 549 2.34 4.08 25.18
CA VAL A 549 1.17 4.05 26.07
C VAL A 549 1.33 5.12 27.16
N ASP A 550 0.37 6.03 27.32
CA ASP A 550 0.45 7.05 28.38
C ASP A 550 -0.03 6.49 29.73
N GLY A 551 -0.92 5.50 29.71
CA GLY A 551 -1.37 4.78 30.91
C GLY A 551 -0.53 3.53 31.21
N THR A 552 -1.19 2.53 31.80
CA THR A 552 -0.55 1.24 32.12
C THR A 552 -0.58 0.28 30.93
N ALA A 553 0.43 -0.58 30.84
CA ALA A 553 0.54 -1.59 29.81
C ALA A 553 0.57 -3.00 30.43
N THR A 554 -0.33 -3.88 29.99
CA THR A 554 -0.40 -5.27 30.47
C THR A 554 -0.31 -6.27 29.31
N ILE A 555 0.60 -7.23 29.43
CA ILE A 555 0.66 -8.43 28.57
C ILE A 555 0.34 -9.66 29.44
N SER A 556 -0.75 -10.35 29.11
CA SER A 556 -1.24 -11.52 29.84
C SER A 556 -1.39 -12.78 28.97
N GLY A 557 -0.99 -12.69 27.70
CA GLY A 557 -0.99 -13.81 26.75
C GLY A 557 -0.67 -13.36 25.33
N GLY A 558 -0.73 -14.30 24.38
CA GLY A 558 -0.44 -14.04 22.97
C GLY A 558 1.06 -14.00 22.63
N ASN A 559 1.35 -13.76 21.36
CA ASN A 559 2.69 -13.55 20.83
C ASN A 559 2.78 -12.16 20.18
N THR A 560 3.60 -11.28 20.75
CA THR A 560 3.83 -9.93 20.23
C THR A 560 5.26 -9.83 19.71
N THR A 561 5.42 -9.45 18.45
CA THR A 561 6.72 -9.20 17.81
C THR A 561 6.81 -7.76 17.33
N ILE A 562 7.81 -7.03 17.79
CA ILE A 562 8.02 -5.61 17.50
C ILE A 562 9.39 -5.42 16.84
N SER A 563 9.39 -4.78 15.69
CA SER A 563 10.60 -4.21 15.07
C SER A 563 10.43 -2.70 14.95
N ALA A 564 11.22 -1.94 15.70
CA ALA A 564 11.23 -0.47 15.66
C ALA A 564 12.59 0.01 15.16
N THR A 565 12.60 0.67 14.01
CA THR A 565 13.84 1.07 13.34
C THR A 565 13.77 2.49 12.80
N GLY A 566 14.91 3.17 12.82
CA GLY A 566 15.03 4.54 12.34
C GLY A 566 16.01 5.34 13.20
N ALA A 567 16.55 6.40 12.63
CA ALA A 567 17.38 7.33 13.38
C ALA A 567 16.53 8.13 14.39
N LYS A 568 17.17 8.64 15.45
CA LYS A 568 16.57 9.65 16.32
C LYS A 568 16.15 10.88 15.52
N TYR A 569 14.93 11.35 15.72
CA TYR A 569 14.47 12.65 15.23
C TYR A 569 14.68 13.70 16.33
N THR A 570 15.29 14.83 15.95
CA THR A 570 15.58 15.94 16.87
C THR A 570 15.07 17.24 16.25
N TYR A 571 14.12 17.89 16.91
CA TYR A 571 13.73 19.27 16.59
C TYR A 571 14.55 20.27 17.42
N SER A 572 14.69 19.99 18.72
CA SER A 572 15.54 20.74 19.66
C SER A 572 16.11 19.80 20.72
N SER A 573 17.02 20.27 21.58
CA SER A 573 17.58 19.46 22.67
C SER A 573 16.53 18.89 23.63
N ALA A 574 15.39 19.58 23.80
CA ALA A 574 14.28 19.14 24.66
C ALA A 574 13.17 18.36 23.93
N LEU A 575 13.18 18.33 22.58
CA LEU A 575 12.11 17.71 21.80
C LEU A 575 12.73 16.73 20.80
N THR A 576 12.68 15.47 21.18
CA THR A 576 13.23 14.35 20.40
C THR A 576 12.25 13.18 20.35
N SER A 577 12.39 12.34 19.33
CA SER A 577 11.71 11.04 19.27
C SER A 577 12.70 9.99 18.78
N GLU A 578 12.81 8.91 19.53
CA GLU A 578 13.66 7.77 19.23
C GLU A 578 12.85 6.52 18.87
N ALA A 579 13.52 5.57 18.20
CA ALA A 579 12.89 4.35 17.72
C ALA A 579 12.84 3.26 18.80
N LYS A 580 12.00 3.51 19.82
CA LYS A 580 11.77 2.62 20.96
C LYS A 580 10.82 1.47 20.59
N GLY A 581 11.08 0.28 21.12
CA GLY A 581 10.25 -0.91 20.89
C GLY A 581 8.89 -0.79 21.58
N PHE A 582 8.90 -0.73 22.91
CA PHE A 582 7.71 -0.62 23.74
C PHE A 582 7.96 0.45 24.82
N LYS A 583 7.14 1.50 24.85
CA LYS A 583 7.18 2.54 25.89
C LYS A 583 5.84 2.61 26.63
N SER A 584 5.88 2.70 27.95
CA SER A 584 4.73 3.11 28.76
C SER A 584 5.09 4.20 29.78
N ASP A 585 4.23 5.20 29.95
CA ASP A 585 4.43 6.23 30.98
C ASP A 585 3.97 5.70 32.34
N GLY A 586 2.94 4.85 32.35
CA GLY A 586 2.55 4.06 33.51
C GLY A 586 3.35 2.77 33.65
N ASP A 587 2.90 1.95 34.60
CA ASP A 587 3.48 0.64 34.89
C ASP A 587 3.33 -0.32 33.70
N PHE A 588 4.41 -1.04 33.38
CA PHE A 588 4.38 -2.19 32.49
C PHE A 588 4.31 -3.48 33.31
N THR A 589 3.35 -4.35 33.01
CA THR A 589 3.18 -5.66 33.65
C THR A 589 3.06 -6.78 32.62
N MET A 590 3.88 -7.82 32.75
CA MET A 590 3.78 -9.06 31.99
C MET A 590 3.48 -10.24 32.91
N THR A 591 2.33 -10.88 32.75
CA THR A 591 1.93 -12.04 33.57
C THR A 591 1.97 -13.36 32.81
N ASN A 592 2.03 -13.34 31.48
CA ASN A 592 2.20 -14.48 30.58
C ASN A 592 2.41 -13.98 29.13
N GLY A 593 2.53 -14.89 28.16
CA GLY A 593 2.67 -14.58 26.74
C GLY A 593 4.12 -14.53 26.27
N GLU A 594 4.31 -14.17 25.01
CA GLU A 594 5.61 -13.99 24.38
C GLU A 594 5.73 -12.56 23.83
N LEU A 595 6.80 -11.86 24.21
CA LEU A 595 7.11 -10.50 23.74
C LEU A 595 8.53 -10.50 23.14
N ASN A 596 8.61 -10.30 21.83
CA ASN A 596 9.84 -10.26 21.05
C ASN A 596 10.08 -8.83 20.55
N ILE A 597 11.22 -8.23 20.88
CA ILE A 597 11.54 -6.84 20.54
C ILE A 597 12.90 -6.76 19.85
N ALA A 598 12.94 -5.98 18.77
CA ALA A 598 14.16 -5.44 18.16
C ALA A 598 13.97 -3.94 17.91
N ALA A 599 14.67 -3.11 18.67
CA ALA A 599 14.61 -1.65 18.60
C ALA A 599 15.98 -1.05 18.22
N THR A 600 15.99 0.18 17.73
CA THR A 600 17.25 0.93 17.53
C THR A 600 17.64 1.71 18.78
N ASP A 601 16.64 2.19 19.53
CA ASP A 601 16.79 2.78 20.86
C ASP A 601 16.34 1.74 21.90
N ASP A 602 15.63 2.12 22.95
CA ASP A 602 15.26 1.21 24.03
C ASP A 602 14.34 0.08 23.58
N GLY A 603 14.56 -1.11 24.15
CA GLY A 603 13.73 -2.28 23.93
C GLY A 603 12.37 -2.12 24.61
N LEU A 604 12.35 -2.16 25.94
CA LEU A 604 11.18 -1.94 26.78
C LEU A 604 11.48 -0.86 27.83
N LYS A 605 10.77 0.26 27.75
CA LYS A 605 10.89 1.38 28.68
C LYS A 605 9.58 1.61 29.43
N SER A 606 9.66 1.82 30.74
CA SER A 606 8.59 2.41 31.54
C SER A 606 9.10 3.61 32.32
N GLU A 607 8.34 4.70 32.33
CA GLU A 607 8.67 5.87 33.16
C GLU A 607 8.43 5.60 34.66
N LYS A 608 7.82 4.46 35.03
CA LYS A 608 7.47 4.12 36.41
C LYS A 608 8.03 2.76 36.87
N SER A 609 7.57 1.66 36.27
CA SER A 609 8.04 0.33 36.64
C SER A 609 7.82 -0.74 35.58
N ILE A 610 8.68 -1.74 35.56
CA ILE A 610 8.53 -2.96 34.75
C ILE A 610 8.40 -4.16 35.69
N THR A 611 7.30 -4.92 35.58
CA THR A 611 7.09 -6.16 36.34
C THR A 611 6.86 -7.34 35.40
N ILE A 612 7.74 -8.34 35.46
CA ILE A 612 7.62 -9.58 34.69
C ILE A 612 7.38 -10.74 35.66
N SER A 613 6.14 -11.20 35.74
CA SER A 613 5.72 -12.28 36.64
C SER A 613 5.82 -13.67 35.99
N ASN A 614 5.58 -13.77 34.68
CA ASN A 614 5.74 -15.00 33.89
C ASN A 614 5.74 -14.68 32.38
N GLY A 615 5.91 -15.71 31.54
CA GLY A 615 5.98 -15.59 30.08
C GLY A 615 7.42 -15.50 29.57
N THR A 616 7.58 -15.18 28.29
CA THR A 616 8.87 -15.07 27.61
C THR A 616 9.07 -13.68 27.04
N LEU A 617 10.08 -12.95 27.54
CA LEU A 617 10.53 -11.68 26.99
C LEU A 617 11.87 -11.88 26.27
N ASN A 618 11.93 -11.55 24.99
CA ASN A 618 13.15 -11.55 24.19
C ASN A 618 13.41 -10.14 23.65
N VAL A 619 14.41 -9.46 24.17
CA VAL A 619 14.96 -8.23 23.58
C VAL A 619 16.21 -8.62 22.82
N THR A 620 16.12 -8.68 21.49
CA THR A 620 17.19 -9.21 20.63
C THR A 620 18.17 -8.13 20.16
N LYS A 621 17.73 -6.87 20.19
CA LYS A 621 18.51 -5.68 19.84
C LYS A 621 17.84 -4.46 20.45
N SER A 622 18.64 -3.58 21.04
CA SER A 622 18.24 -2.26 21.51
C SER A 622 19.49 -1.44 21.90
N TYR A 623 19.31 -0.14 22.14
CA TYR A 623 20.31 0.67 22.84
C TYR A 623 20.35 0.26 24.30
N GLU A 624 19.27 0.46 25.06
CA GLU A 624 19.05 -0.16 26.37
C GLU A 624 18.03 -1.28 26.27
N GLY A 625 18.23 -2.39 27.00
CA GLY A 625 17.31 -3.54 26.95
C GLY A 625 16.00 -3.24 27.65
N LEU A 626 16.07 -3.13 28.99
CA LEU A 626 14.98 -2.70 29.85
C LEU A 626 15.37 -1.43 30.59
N GLU A 627 14.48 -0.44 30.64
CA GLU A 627 14.73 0.82 31.35
C GLU A 627 13.49 1.21 32.19
N ALA A 628 13.69 1.36 33.50
CA ALA A 628 12.69 1.94 34.42
C ALA A 628 13.32 2.24 35.79
N PRO A 629 12.74 3.14 36.62
CA PRO A 629 13.20 3.34 37.99
C PRO A 629 13.11 2.10 38.88
N THR A 630 12.15 1.22 38.63
CA THR A 630 12.02 -0.06 39.33
C THR A 630 11.71 -1.20 38.36
N ILE A 631 12.55 -2.22 38.36
CA ILE A 631 12.37 -3.41 37.53
C ILE A 631 12.25 -4.62 38.46
N THR A 632 11.19 -5.41 38.29
CA THR A 632 10.93 -6.65 39.04
C THR A 632 10.75 -7.81 38.08
N ILE A 633 11.61 -8.83 38.19
CA ILE A 633 11.48 -10.10 37.49
C ILE A 633 11.19 -11.19 38.52
N ALA A 634 9.96 -11.70 38.52
CA ALA A 634 9.48 -12.71 39.47
C ALA A 634 9.35 -14.11 38.87
N GLY A 635 9.29 -14.24 37.54
CA GLY A 635 9.14 -15.53 36.87
C GLY A 635 9.31 -15.43 35.35
N GLY A 636 9.09 -16.54 34.65
CA GLY A 636 9.25 -16.62 33.20
C GLY A 636 10.71 -16.66 32.74
N VAL A 637 10.92 -16.33 31.46
CA VAL A 637 12.24 -16.21 30.83
C VAL A 637 12.40 -14.78 30.29
N SER A 638 13.49 -14.12 30.64
CA SER A 638 13.87 -12.81 30.08
C SER A 638 15.25 -12.93 29.46
N ASN A 639 15.33 -12.81 28.14
CA ASN A 639 16.56 -12.86 27.35
C ASN A 639 16.81 -11.50 26.71
N ILE A 640 17.83 -10.79 27.16
CA ILE A 640 18.02 -9.36 26.90
C ILE A 640 19.41 -9.13 26.33
N THR A 641 19.46 -8.57 25.13
CA THR A 641 20.68 -8.16 24.44
C THR A 641 20.53 -6.70 24.00
N ALA A 642 21.41 -5.87 24.54
CA ALA A 642 21.48 -4.44 24.27
C ALA A 642 22.90 -4.05 23.79
N THR A 643 23.04 -2.89 23.15
CA THR A 643 24.35 -2.33 22.77
C THR A 643 24.92 -1.37 23.81
N ASN A 644 24.04 -0.74 24.60
CA ASN A 644 24.35 -0.14 25.88
C ASN A 644 23.82 -1.09 26.97
N ASP A 645 23.10 -0.60 27.98
CA ASP A 645 22.84 -1.41 29.16
C ASP A 645 21.74 -2.44 28.93
N GLY A 646 21.98 -3.66 29.37
CA GLY A 646 20.98 -4.72 29.25
C GLY A 646 19.75 -4.41 30.11
N ILE A 647 19.98 -4.09 31.37
CA ILE A 647 18.97 -3.60 32.30
C ILE A 647 19.49 -2.31 32.91
N ASN A 648 18.75 -1.21 32.75
CA ASN A 648 19.03 0.09 33.33
C ASN A 648 17.95 0.45 34.36
N CYS A 649 18.34 0.56 35.63
CA CYS A 649 17.48 1.05 36.71
C CYS A 649 17.94 2.44 37.15
N SER A 650 17.15 3.47 36.87
CA SER A 650 17.50 4.86 37.16
C SER A 650 16.25 5.75 37.30
N TYR A 651 16.28 6.70 38.23
CA TYR A 651 15.33 7.82 38.28
C TYR A 651 15.79 9.01 37.43
N GLY A 652 17.04 9.02 36.95
CA GLY A 652 17.62 10.12 36.19
C GLY A 652 17.71 11.45 36.96
N THR A 653 17.57 11.43 38.29
CA THR A 653 17.52 12.62 39.14
C THR A 653 18.90 13.18 39.51
N VAL A 654 19.96 12.40 39.26
CA VAL A 654 21.33 12.74 39.65
C VAL A 654 22.06 13.42 38.48
N SER A 655 22.18 14.74 38.55
CA SER A 655 22.87 15.53 37.53
C SER A 655 24.35 15.16 37.41
N GLY A 656 24.82 14.91 36.19
CA GLY A 656 26.24 14.68 35.88
C GLY A 656 26.73 13.25 36.04
N GLY A 657 25.83 12.27 36.22
CA GLY A 657 26.19 10.85 36.24
C GLY A 657 27.12 10.48 37.40
N THR A 658 26.86 11.02 38.61
CA THR A 658 27.66 10.65 39.79
C THR A 658 27.27 9.26 40.28
N GLU A 659 28.21 8.55 40.91
CA GLU A 659 28.05 7.25 41.62
C GLU A 659 27.11 7.29 42.86
N SER A 660 26.15 8.20 42.90
CA SER A 660 25.23 8.35 44.02
C SER A 660 24.04 7.42 43.88
N ASN A 661 23.63 6.79 44.99
CA ASN A 661 22.42 5.99 45.04
C ASN A 661 21.18 6.90 44.88
N ASP A 662 20.45 6.75 43.77
CA ASP A 662 19.23 7.51 43.46
C ASP A 662 17.94 6.85 43.98
N GLY A 663 18.06 5.67 44.60
CA GLY A 663 16.96 4.91 45.17
C GLY A 663 16.23 4.00 44.18
N SER A 664 16.65 3.91 42.92
CA SER A 664 16.13 2.95 41.93
C SER A 664 16.38 1.50 42.37
N ASN A 665 15.62 0.54 41.82
CA ASN A 665 15.71 -0.85 42.28
C ASN A 665 15.54 -1.89 41.17
N LEU A 666 16.45 -2.86 41.14
CA LEU A 666 16.27 -4.13 40.46
C LEU A 666 15.95 -5.25 41.46
N PHE A 667 14.82 -5.91 41.28
CA PHE A 667 14.42 -7.10 42.04
C PHE A 667 14.34 -8.32 41.13
N ILE A 668 15.16 -9.34 41.39
CA ILE A 668 15.05 -10.65 40.75
C ILE A 668 14.56 -11.65 41.79
N ASN A 669 13.26 -11.91 41.79
CA ASN A 669 12.61 -12.80 42.74
C ASN A 669 12.49 -14.25 42.22
N GLY A 670 12.62 -14.46 40.91
CA GLY A 670 12.45 -15.77 40.28
C GLY A 670 12.71 -15.74 38.77
N GLY A 671 12.36 -16.84 38.08
CA GLY A 671 12.50 -16.97 36.63
C GLY A 671 13.93 -17.24 36.15
N ILE A 672 14.14 -17.13 34.84
CA ILE A 672 15.44 -17.20 34.18
C ILE A 672 15.72 -15.84 33.54
N VAL A 673 16.81 -15.18 33.95
CA VAL A 673 17.20 -13.85 33.47
C VAL A 673 18.57 -13.96 32.80
N ILE A 674 18.65 -13.65 31.51
CA ILE A 674 19.86 -13.74 30.70
C ILE A 674 20.12 -12.37 30.09
N VAL A 675 21.26 -11.75 30.41
CA VAL A 675 21.48 -10.33 30.09
C VAL A 675 22.90 -10.07 29.57
N THR A 676 22.98 -9.23 28.53
CA THR A 676 24.24 -8.72 27.96
C THR A 676 24.07 -7.28 27.50
N GLY A 677 25.09 -6.46 27.69
CA GLY A 677 25.13 -5.03 27.33
C GLY A 677 26.55 -4.46 27.40
N SER A 678 26.66 -3.13 27.36
CA SER A 678 27.80 -2.37 27.87
C SER A 678 27.96 -2.71 29.34
N ASP A 679 27.17 -2.13 30.24
CA ASP A 679 26.85 -2.81 31.48
C ASP A 679 25.74 -3.80 31.20
N ALA A 680 25.96 -5.08 31.51
CA ALA A 680 24.86 -6.00 31.34
C ALA A 680 23.71 -5.66 32.30
N ILE A 681 24.01 -5.26 33.53
CA ILE A 681 23.06 -4.67 34.47
C ILE A 681 23.70 -3.40 35.04
N ASP A 682 23.02 -2.26 34.88
CA ASP A 682 23.32 -1.00 35.56
C ASP A 682 22.13 -0.62 36.45
N SER A 683 22.43 -0.30 37.71
CA SER A 683 21.47 0.34 38.59
C SER A 683 22.10 1.49 39.36
N ASN A 684 21.56 2.68 39.14
CA ASN A 684 21.87 3.85 39.97
C ASN A 684 21.39 3.71 41.42
N GLY A 685 20.81 2.57 41.81
CA GLY A 685 20.34 2.28 43.15
C GLY A 685 20.69 0.86 43.59
N ASN A 686 19.68 0.10 44.04
CA ASN A 686 19.89 -1.19 44.68
C ASN A 686 19.56 -2.36 43.76
N ILE A 687 20.30 -3.45 43.91
CA ILE A 687 20.03 -4.73 43.25
C ILE A 687 19.76 -5.79 44.33
N THR A 688 18.65 -6.51 44.22
CA THR A 688 18.34 -7.62 45.13
C THR A 688 17.91 -8.86 44.35
N ILE A 689 18.66 -9.95 44.51
CA ILE A 689 18.35 -11.27 43.97
C ILE A 689 17.85 -12.16 45.12
N LYS A 690 16.62 -12.67 45.02
CA LYS A 690 15.98 -13.55 46.02
C LYS A 690 15.72 -14.96 45.50
N GLY A 691 15.74 -15.18 44.19
CA GLY A 691 15.40 -16.47 43.59
C GLY A 691 15.67 -16.52 42.09
N GLY A 692 15.35 -17.66 41.47
CA GLY A 692 15.54 -17.87 40.04
C GLY A 692 16.99 -18.14 39.64
N THR A 693 17.27 -17.99 38.34
CA THR A 693 18.60 -18.13 37.75
C THR A 693 18.93 -16.88 36.95
N THR A 694 19.98 -16.17 37.35
CA THR A 694 20.47 -14.95 36.72
C THR A 694 21.83 -15.21 36.06
N ILE A 695 21.90 -15.00 34.75
CA ILE A 695 23.06 -15.25 33.90
C ILE A 695 23.43 -13.94 33.21
N VAL A 696 24.59 -13.39 33.55
CA VAL A 696 24.99 -12.06 33.12
C VAL A 696 26.37 -12.15 32.48
N CYS A 697 26.51 -11.55 31.30
CA CYS A 697 27.82 -11.41 30.66
C CYS A 697 27.99 -9.98 30.17
N GLY A 698 28.77 -9.22 30.93
CA GLY A 698 29.26 -7.89 30.55
C GLY A 698 30.29 -7.96 29.42
N PRO A 699 30.98 -6.84 29.15
CA PRO A 699 31.82 -6.68 27.98
C PRO A 699 33.24 -7.19 28.26
N THR A 700 34.04 -7.26 27.20
CA THR A 700 35.46 -7.61 27.31
C THR A 700 36.30 -6.45 27.86
N ASN A 701 35.93 -5.23 27.49
CA ASN A 701 36.74 -4.03 27.71
C ASN A 701 36.18 -3.21 28.88
N GLN A 702 37.08 -2.65 29.67
CA GLN A 702 36.79 -1.62 30.67
C GLN A 702 36.35 -0.30 29.98
N PRO A 703 35.69 0.63 30.67
CA PRO A 703 35.37 0.62 32.10
C PRO A 703 34.20 -0.28 32.51
N GLU A 704 33.33 -0.65 31.56
CA GLU A 704 32.04 -1.27 31.88
C GLU A 704 32.14 -2.72 32.39
N GLU A 705 31.09 -3.15 33.07
CA GLU A 705 31.04 -4.32 33.92
C GLU A 705 29.91 -5.29 33.53
N GLY A 706 29.85 -6.43 34.20
CA GLY A 706 28.68 -7.29 34.16
C GLY A 706 27.53 -6.72 35.01
N ILE A 707 27.84 -6.22 36.21
CA ILE A 707 26.85 -5.67 37.13
C ILE A 707 27.47 -4.43 37.77
N ASP A 708 26.99 -3.25 37.39
CA ASP A 708 27.28 -2.00 38.06
C ASP A 708 26.12 -1.57 38.95
N TYR A 709 26.47 -0.94 40.08
CA TYR A 709 25.50 -0.38 41.01
C TYR A 709 26.09 0.70 41.93
N ASN A 710 25.25 1.68 42.28
CA ASN A 710 25.58 2.75 43.23
C ASN A 710 25.11 2.49 44.66
N GLY A 711 24.09 1.64 44.84
CA GLY A 711 23.50 1.29 46.12
C GLY A 711 24.02 -0.03 46.70
N THR A 712 23.11 -0.90 47.10
CA THR A 712 23.44 -2.21 47.68
C THR A 712 23.16 -3.33 46.69
N PHE A 713 24.12 -4.24 46.50
CA PHE A 713 23.91 -5.49 45.76
C PHE A 713 23.75 -6.68 46.72
N LEU A 714 22.52 -7.15 46.90
CA LEU A 714 22.14 -8.26 47.78
C LEU A 714 21.86 -9.53 47.00
N VAL A 715 22.46 -10.63 47.44
CA VAL A 715 22.13 -11.98 46.95
C VAL A 715 21.64 -12.84 48.11
N ASN A 716 20.33 -13.04 48.14
CA ASN A 716 19.62 -13.68 49.24
C ASN A 716 18.96 -15.02 48.85
N GLY A 717 19.08 -15.43 47.60
CA GLY A 717 18.60 -16.71 47.09
C GLY A 717 18.78 -16.86 45.58
N GLY A 718 18.45 -18.03 45.04
CA GLY A 718 18.60 -18.33 43.61
C GLY A 718 20.03 -18.68 43.21
N THR A 719 20.26 -18.75 41.90
CA THR A 719 21.58 -18.94 41.28
C THR A 719 21.96 -17.69 40.50
N LEU A 720 23.12 -17.11 40.80
CA LEU A 720 23.72 -16.00 40.07
C LEU A 720 25.04 -16.47 39.46
N ILE A 721 25.21 -16.24 38.17
CA ILE A 721 26.54 -16.18 37.53
C ILE A 721 26.61 -14.89 36.70
N SER A 722 27.50 -13.99 37.11
CA SER A 722 27.85 -12.79 36.37
C SER A 722 29.33 -12.81 36.04
N ALA A 723 29.69 -12.34 34.84
CA ALA A 723 31.07 -12.18 34.42
C ALA A 723 31.24 -10.91 33.60
N GLY A 724 32.41 -10.28 33.68
CA GLY A 724 32.67 -9.01 32.98
C GLY A 724 34.15 -8.72 32.75
N SER A 725 34.43 -7.49 32.36
CA SER A 725 35.75 -6.99 31.97
C SER A 725 36.75 -6.97 33.14
N ASN A 726 38.01 -6.59 32.90
CA ASN A 726 38.99 -6.37 33.98
C ASN A 726 38.85 -4.99 34.62
N ALA A 727 37.62 -4.57 34.93
CA ALA A 727 37.34 -3.26 35.51
C ALA A 727 37.84 -3.16 36.96
N ASN A 728 38.41 -2.00 37.29
CA ASN A 728 38.78 -1.67 38.67
C ASN A 728 37.59 -1.19 39.50
N MET A 729 36.46 -0.90 38.84
CA MET A 729 35.25 -0.37 39.47
C MET A 729 34.39 -1.49 40.08
N THR A 730 34.69 -2.76 39.76
CA THR A 730 33.78 -3.84 40.11
C THR A 730 33.79 -4.10 41.60
N LYS A 731 32.59 -4.08 42.17
CA LYS A 731 32.34 -4.21 43.61
C LYS A 731 31.90 -5.66 43.95
N ALA A 732 32.17 -6.10 45.18
CA ALA A 732 31.68 -7.39 45.66
C ALA A 732 30.22 -7.28 46.13
N MET A 733 29.47 -8.39 46.15
CA MET A 733 28.16 -8.45 46.82
C MET A 733 28.25 -7.89 48.26
N ALA A 734 27.18 -7.24 48.72
CA ALA A 734 27.14 -6.66 50.06
C ALA A 734 27.26 -7.73 51.15
N SER A 735 27.98 -7.42 52.24
CA SER A 735 28.24 -8.33 53.36
C SER A 735 26.97 -8.77 54.11
N THR A 736 25.85 -8.07 53.93
CA THR A 736 24.54 -8.39 54.45
C THR A 736 23.76 -9.39 53.59
N SER A 737 24.31 -9.83 52.45
CA SER A 737 23.75 -10.93 51.64
C SER A 737 23.61 -12.19 52.48
N THR A 738 22.47 -12.87 52.41
CA THR A 738 22.19 -14.05 53.25
C THR A 738 22.66 -15.36 52.62
N GLN A 739 22.85 -15.40 51.31
CA GLN A 739 23.33 -16.58 50.59
C GLN A 739 24.86 -16.53 50.42
N VAL A 740 25.52 -17.69 50.49
CA VAL A 740 26.97 -17.77 50.30
C VAL A 740 27.30 -17.46 48.85
N GLY A 741 28.16 -16.46 48.63
CA GLY A 741 28.61 -16.02 47.32
C GLY A 741 30.13 -15.90 47.23
N MET A 742 30.63 -16.00 46.01
CA MET A 742 32.03 -15.81 45.63
C MET A 742 32.14 -14.62 44.67
N TYR A 743 33.09 -13.73 44.95
CA TYR A 743 33.56 -12.72 44.04
C TYR A 743 34.98 -13.09 43.59
N LEU A 744 35.08 -13.62 42.38
CA LEU A 744 36.30 -14.18 41.81
C LEU A 744 36.96 -13.14 40.91
N LYS A 745 38.21 -12.76 41.17
CA LYS A 745 39.03 -11.92 40.29
C LYS A 745 40.15 -12.74 39.68
N SER A 746 40.19 -12.89 38.38
CA SER A 746 41.25 -13.62 37.70
C SER A 746 42.30 -12.69 37.12
N SER A 747 43.57 -13.02 37.35
CA SER A 747 44.70 -12.38 36.66
C SER A 747 44.80 -12.80 35.17
N THR A 748 44.14 -13.91 34.80
CA THR A 748 44.11 -14.45 33.44
C THR A 748 42.70 -14.37 32.84
N GLN A 749 42.58 -13.90 31.60
CA GLN A 749 41.27 -13.84 30.92
C GLN A 749 40.70 -15.23 30.67
N LEU A 750 39.40 -15.41 30.89
CA LEU A 750 38.64 -16.54 30.37
C LEU A 750 38.12 -16.19 28.97
N ALA A 751 38.62 -16.87 27.95
CA ALA A 751 38.19 -16.69 26.57
C ALA A 751 36.76 -17.20 26.32
N THR A 752 36.08 -16.67 25.29
CA THR A 752 34.73 -17.08 24.86
C THR A 752 34.60 -18.54 24.43
N THR A 753 35.73 -19.17 24.10
CA THR A 753 35.82 -20.59 23.73
C THR A 753 36.07 -21.50 24.93
N SER A 754 36.31 -20.94 26.12
CA SER A 754 36.61 -21.67 27.35
C SER A 754 35.41 -21.69 28.30
N ILE A 755 35.57 -22.35 29.44
CA ILE A 755 34.51 -22.61 30.43
C ILE A 755 35.04 -22.29 31.84
N LEU A 756 34.23 -21.63 32.67
CA LEU A 756 34.38 -21.63 34.12
C LEU A 756 33.65 -22.86 34.67
N HIS A 757 34.33 -23.68 35.46
CA HIS A 757 33.70 -24.75 36.22
C HIS A 757 34.06 -24.66 37.70
N ILE A 758 33.07 -24.83 38.58
CA ILE A 758 33.28 -24.88 40.03
C ILE A 758 32.66 -26.17 40.55
N GLU A 759 33.44 -26.94 41.30
CA GLU A 759 33.00 -28.14 42.01
C GLU A 759 33.36 -28.07 43.50
N ASN A 760 32.65 -28.81 44.34
CA ASN A 760 33.07 -29.03 45.73
C ASN A 760 34.17 -30.11 45.81
N ALA A 761 34.68 -30.39 47.01
CA ALA A 761 35.70 -31.42 47.22
C ALA A 761 35.31 -32.84 46.76
N SER A 762 34.00 -33.16 46.72
CA SER A 762 33.48 -34.46 46.25
C SER A 762 33.26 -34.52 44.73
N GLY A 763 33.61 -33.46 43.98
CA GLY A 763 33.38 -33.40 42.52
C GLY A 763 31.94 -33.10 42.14
N THR A 764 31.11 -32.61 43.07
CA THR A 764 29.75 -32.15 42.76
C THR A 764 29.83 -30.78 42.10
N GLU A 765 29.29 -30.68 40.89
CA GLU A 765 29.21 -29.44 40.13
C GLU A 765 28.35 -28.39 40.83
N MET A 766 28.90 -27.18 40.99
CA MET A 766 28.20 -25.99 41.48
C MET A 766 27.77 -25.09 40.33
N VAL A 767 28.63 -24.93 39.32
CA VAL A 767 28.35 -24.16 38.09
C VAL A 767 29.29 -24.57 36.97
N THR A 768 28.77 -24.65 35.74
CA THR A 768 29.58 -24.70 34.51
C THR A 768 29.09 -23.62 33.54
N PHE A 769 29.89 -22.57 33.35
CA PHE A 769 29.51 -21.38 32.61
C PHE A 769 30.44 -21.13 31.41
N LYS A 770 29.84 -20.89 30.24
CA LYS A 770 30.54 -20.42 29.06
C LYS A 770 30.19 -18.96 28.80
N PRO A 771 31.17 -18.03 28.85
CA PRO A 771 30.88 -16.62 28.71
C PRO A 771 30.61 -16.23 27.24
N LYS A 772 29.77 -15.19 27.02
CA LYS A 772 29.55 -14.61 25.68
C LYS A 772 30.76 -13.83 25.20
N ASN A 773 31.34 -13.05 26.11
CA ASN A 773 32.50 -12.19 25.92
C ASN A 773 33.71 -12.75 26.69
N ALA A 774 34.90 -12.25 26.42
CA ALA A 774 36.08 -12.70 27.14
C ALA A 774 36.20 -11.92 28.46
N VAL A 775 36.26 -12.62 29.60
CA VAL A 775 35.96 -12.05 30.93
C VAL A 775 37.07 -12.32 31.96
N TYR A 776 37.12 -11.52 33.03
CA TYR A 776 38.17 -11.58 34.06
C TYR A 776 37.64 -11.80 35.47
N TYR A 777 36.47 -11.27 35.80
CA TYR A 777 35.87 -11.49 37.11
C TYR A 777 34.58 -12.29 37.01
N PHE A 778 34.15 -12.86 38.15
CA PHE A 778 32.86 -13.52 38.29
C PHE A 778 32.20 -13.19 39.63
N HIS A 779 30.92 -12.86 39.62
CA HIS A 779 30.06 -13.02 40.80
C HIS A 779 29.33 -14.34 40.69
N PHE A 780 29.47 -15.19 41.69
CA PHE A 780 28.83 -16.50 41.71
C PHE A 780 28.14 -16.75 43.04
N SER A 781 26.87 -17.16 42.99
CA SER A 781 26.11 -17.62 44.15
C SER A 781 25.14 -18.72 43.71
N THR A 782 24.92 -19.71 44.55
CA THR A 782 23.89 -20.74 44.34
C THR A 782 23.49 -21.33 45.69
N PRO A 783 22.28 -21.92 45.86
CA PRO A 783 21.86 -22.46 47.16
C PRO A 783 22.74 -23.62 47.65
N ASN A 784 23.54 -24.20 46.75
CA ASN A 784 24.45 -25.30 47.05
C ASN A 784 25.82 -24.84 47.59
N LEU A 785 26.10 -23.54 47.61
CA LEU A 785 27.29 -23.02 48.30
C LEU A 785 27.08 -23.01 49.82
N ALA A 786 28.10 -23.44 50.56
CA ALA A 786 28.09 -23.54 52.00
C ALA A 786 29.28 -22.79 52.62
N LYS A 787 29.12 -22.34 53.87
CA LYS A 787 30.19 -21.73 54.67
C LYS A 787 31.22 -22.80 55.08
N GLY A 788 32.47 -22.38 55.29
CA GLY A 788 33.54 -23.27 55.76
C GLY A 788 33.86 -24.46 54.84
N THR A 789 33.47 -24.39 53.55
CA THR A 789 33.55 -25.53 52.61
C THR A 789 34.59 -25.25 51.53
N GLN A 790 35.39 -26.26 51.18
CA GLN A 790 36.39 -26.17 50.12
C GLN A 790 35.76 -26.43 48.74
N TYR A 791 36.14 -25.59 47.78
CA TYR A 791 35.74 -25.70 46.37
C TYR A 791 36.98 -25.71 45.47
N LYS A 792 36.83 -26.22 44.25
CA LYS A 792 37.84 -26.13 43.19
C LYS A 792 37.29 -25.33 42.03
N ILE A 793 38.10 -24.44 41.49
CA ILE A 793 37.72 -23.53 40.41
C ILE A 793 38.62 -23.85 39.21
N TYR A 794 38.01 -24.15 38.07
CA TYR A 794 38.69 -24.54 36.84
C TYR A 794 38.36 -23.58 35.71
N PHE A 795 39.37 -23.29 34.89
CA PHE A 795 39.19 -22.72 33.55
C PHE A 795 39.48 -23.79 32.50
N GLY A 796 38.60 -23.95 31.51
CA GLY A 796 38.70 -24.95 30.45
C GLY A 796 38.01 -26.27 30.81
N GLY A 797 38.43 -27.34 30.14
CA GLY A 797 37.72 -28.62 30.15
C GLY A 797 36.70 -28.71 29.01
N SER A 798 35.76 -29.66 29.12
CA SER A 798 34.70 -29.86 28.14
C SER A 798 33.37 -30.20 28.81
N TYR A 799 32.27 -29.87 28.16
CA TYR A 799 30.92 -30.19 28.62
C TYR A 799 30.18 -30.94 27.51
N THR A 800 29.61 -32.11 27.83
CA THR A 800 28.97 -32.99 26.83
C THR A 800 27.55 -33.35 27.25
N GLY A 801 26.66 -33.54 26.27
CA GLY A 801 25.29 -34.03 26.49
C GLY A 801 24.28 -33.03 27.07
N GLY A 802 24.64 -31.77 27.32
CA GLY A 802 23.73 -30.76 27.89
C GLY A 802 23.36 -29.61 26.96
N SER A 803 22.61 -28.64 27.49
CA SER A 803 22.13 -27.41 26.83
C SER A 803 22.43 -26.19 27.70
N PHE A 804 22.10 -24.98 27.22
CA PHE A 804 22.14 -23.79 28.07
C PHE A 804 20.78 -23.53 28.73
N VAL A 805 20.80 -23.09 29.99
CA VAL A 805 19.62 -22.67 30.74
C VAL A 805 18.88 -21.56 30.00
N GLY A 806 17.55 -21.61 29.99
CA GLY A 806 16.70 -20.62 29.32
C GLY A 806 16.72 -20.70 27.79
N GLY A 807 17.34 -21.73 27.21
CA GLY A 807 17.39 -21.92 25.76
C GLY A 807 18.34 -20.95 25.04
N SER A 808 19.27 -20.30 25.74
CA SER A 808 20.30 -19.48 25.09
C SER A 808 21.16 -20.33 24.15
N SER A 809 21.73 -19.72 23.11
CA SER A 809 22.57 -20.41 22.14
C SER A 809 24.00 -19.87 22.15
N GLY A 810 24.97 -20.78 22.21
CA GLY A 810 26.40 -20.46 22.06
C GLY A 810 27.13 -20.06 23.35
N TRP A 811 26.41 -19.58 24.36
CA TRP A 811 26.94 -19.15 25.67
C TRP A 811 25.88 -19.28 26.77
N GLY A 812 26.30 -19.22 28.02
CA GLY A 812 25.44 -19.21 29.20
C GLY A 812 25.83 -20.30 30.21
N LEU A 813 24.89 -20.59 31.11
CA LEU A 813 25.01 -21.65 32.10
C LEU A 813 24.63 -23.00 31.47
N TYR A 814 25.55 -23.96 31.50
CA TYR A 814 25.26 -25.32 31.07
C TYR A 814 24.33 -26.04 32.04
N THR A 815 23.51 -26.95 31.52
CA THR A 815 22.62 -27.81 32.30
C THR A 815 22.37 -29.14 31.57
N GLY A 816 22.04 -30.19 32.34
CA GLY A 816 21.61 -31.49 31.81
C GLY A 816 22.71 -32.33 31.15
N GLY A 817 23.98 -31.96 31.28
CA GLY A 817 25.11 -32.71 30.75
C GLY A 817 26.18 -33.00 31.80
N THR A 818 27.37 -33.36 31.34
CA THR A 818 28.51 -33.73 32.20
C THR A 818 29.75 -32.91 31.84
N TYR A 819 30.35 -32.31 32.86
CA TYR A 819 31.66 -31.67 32.77
C TYR A 819 32.80 -32.69 32.86
N SER A 820 33.88 -32.46 32.11
CA SER A 820 35.15 -33.16 32.22
C SER A 820 36.29 -32.15 32.39
N ASN A 821 37.10 -32.35 33.44
CA ASN A 821 38.27 -31.52 33.72
C ASN A 821 39.49 -31.86 32.83
N SER A 822 39.35 -32.79 31.88
CA SER A 822 40.42 -33.09 30.93
C SER A 822 40.74 -31.85 30.10
N GLY A 823 42.00 -31.40 30.17
CA GLY A 823 42.44 -30.14 29.53
C GLY A 823 42.04 -28.87 30.26
N ALA A 824 41.44 -28.96 31.45
CA ALA A 824 41.16 -27.81 32.31
C ALA A 824 42.38 -27.43 33.16
N THR A 825 42.51 -26.15 33.48
CA THR A 825 43.48 -25.62 34.45
C THR A 825 42.78 -25.39 35.78
N LEU A 826 43.27 -26.03 36.85
CA LEU A 826 42.86 -25.70 38.21
C LEU A 826 43.41 -24.32 38.58
N LYS A 827 42.52 -23.35 38.80
CA LYS A 827 42.85 -21.96 39.12
C LYS A 827 43.04 -21.74 40.61
N ALA A 828 42.16 -22.30 41.44
CA ALA A 828 42.24 -22.19 42.89
C ALA A 828 41.49 -23.32 43.60
N SER A 829 41.81 -23.55 44.88
CA SER A 829 41.06 -24.44 45.78
C SER A 829 40.66 -23.75 47.10
N PRO A 830 39.85 -22.67 47.03
CA PRO A 830 39.52 -21.86 48.19
C PRO A 830 38.61 -22.59 49.17
N THR A 831 38.70 -22.22 50.45
CA THR A 831 37.69 -22.56 51.46
C THR A 831 36.89 -21.31 51.78
N THR A 832 35.56 -21.38 51.66
CA THR A 832 34.67 -20.26 52.02
C THR A 832 34.77 -19.95 53.51
N SER A 833 34.50 -18.69 53.88
CA SER A 833 34.47 -18.25 55.27
C SER A 833 33.47 -19.04 56.11
N ALA A 834 33.83 -19.32 57.36
CA ALA A 834 32.91 -19.92 58.34
C ALA A 834 31.89 -18.90 58.89
N THR A 835 32.16 -17.60 58.78
CA THR A 835 31.34 -16.54 59.37
C THR A 835 30.69 -15.63 58.32
N SER A 836 31.45 -15.22 57.29
CA SER A 836 30.95 -14.40 56.18
C SER A 836 30.18 -15.23 55.14
N THR A 837 29.21 -14.60 54.48
CA THR A 837 28.54 -15.14 53.30
C THR A 837 29.25 -14.72 52.01
N VAL A 838 29.92 -13.57 51.98
CA VAL A 838 30.64 -13.06 50.80
C VAL A 838 32.12 -13.42 50.89
N ASN A 839 32.65 -14.00 49.80
CA ASN A 839 34.03 -14.47 49.70
C ASN A 839 34.73 -13.85 48.49
N THR A 840 35.65 -12.91 48.70
CA THR A 840 36.46 -12.32 47.62
C THR A 840 37.74 -13.13 47.42
N LEU A 841 37.99 -13.59 46.20
CA LEU A 841 39.03 -14.55 45.86
C LEU A 841 39.81 -14.10 44.61
N SER A 842 41.12 -14.31 44.60
CA SER A 842 41.97 -14.10 43.43
C SER A 842 42.34 -15.43 42.77
N LEU A 843 42.26 -15.50 41.44
CA LEU A 843 42.51 -16.69 40.59
C LEU A 843 43.76 -16.57 39.71
#